data_AF-A0A916SPU5-F1
#
_entry.id   AF-A0A916SPU5-F1
#
_cell.length_a   1.000
_cell.length_b   1.000
_cell.length_c   1.000
_cell.angle_alpha   90.00
_cell.angle_beta   90.00
_cell.angle_gamma   90.00
#
_symmetry.space_group_name_H-M   'P 1'
#
loop_
_entity.id
_entity.type
_entity.pdbx_description
1 polymer ?
#
loop_
_entity_poly.entity_id
_entity_poly.type
_entity_poly.pdbx_seq_one_letter_code
_entity_poly.pdbx_strand_id
1 'polypeptide(L)'
;MGVIASLGAGVLDLPTLLPVGGGVLGSGGSLLRTATGAAIGAGIDASVTEAGLHLTQVARTGEESVFNVGGSILLGGALGTLAARYLSNEASSILSRKIEGQERGYDEFDNAFIAAGKAASAGAAARDTGPLALKDEALIKNIPLVNQQDPLIRLQLSDLDTARQTVRGLAETPLEYADNARGVATEIGGSVETRMKMWNAPLAKSLTDIDTLYARYFNDAPDPSAWQARLSPIRAEMQRITGGTKLTYKQFKEEVGKAAFSAEQHPISTVAEAATVYRRTDEAMKKAAIEAGLLPEDVQVQGDVSHLFRMYNKNKIIARRNEFASVLQSHMLAKRGEAENRLAQADASKVAVKAHQAQEKVRAVEQRMEATELRISQKEESYRNVLSVKPPKGKIGVTEKQFEALQRRRDALDDLRSEYRVMEEEFQEVVEKYRSIADEFDAPPDDIKNSSRVKMAIDYVRAKKAEAELKAKITRLKSKEKYLRLSGQKLKADNAARELDAIEVDLARNSKQVKRLEGIFEKTGKYFSDSANAKADEFALLSDDEIRDLVDETIDTILGNADGRIPYDGIISGPRGPLKERTLNIESAKIQDFLELDIEQVLQAQVRTMSADVEIAKKFGDPTMAEEIRKVNDEANRKIAQVDGRSDLDAAAKEKERTRLDKQRKAAVRDIEGIRDRLRGQYALPSNPDGVVLRAGRVARNLNYLRLLGGMKVSAIPDMGRVITVHGMTSAFRDGFLPMMRNFRAFRAAAEEVKQAGTALDMILDTRAMAIADITGEFGRHSKFERGIQSLSSRFGVVSLMAPWNASMKQFAGLVTMSNVLQAAQRVAAGAASPKDIRRLAASGIDEDIAQRIAKEFAQHGDNQDGVLLAKAAGWSDKQAREAFRAAVVRDVDRIVVTPGQDKPLWMSTELGKTIGQFKSFGLSSMQRVTLTGLQQRDAAVLNGILVSLALGAVSYWAKQTISGQPLSDNPWQWGVEAFDRSGLTGWLMEVNNLSEKATRGRVGASLLTGEQVSRYASRNVTSAFLGPTPGAIADIFQVSGSIFAGDTTKSDLRKAREMIPMQNLFYLRRLFNMVEEGTGNALGLPDTRK
;
A
#
# COMPACT_ATOMS: atom_id res chain seq x y z
N MET A 1 4.02 -46.69 23.34
CA MET A 1 4.63 -46.52 21.99
C MET A 1 3.64 -46.68 20.83
N GLY A 2 2.74 -47.68 20.82
CA GLY A 2 1.76 -47.87 19.71
C GLY A 2 0.70 -46.77 19.53
N VAL A 3 0.23 -46.16 20.62
CA VAL A 3 -0.80 -45.09 20.60
C VAL A 3 -0.26 -43.76 20.07
N ILE A 4 1.00 -43.41 20.36
CA ILE A 4 1.64 -42.16 19.87
C ILE A 4 2.02 -42.28 18.38
N ALA A 5 2.32 -43.50 17.90
CA ALA A 5 2.56 -43.76 16.49
C ALA A 5 1.26 -43.71 15.65
N SER A 6 0.13 -44.21 16.17
CA SER A 6 -1.17 -44.08 15.49
C SER A 6 -1.70 -42.65 15.48
N LEU A 7 -1.39 -41.88 16.53
CA LEU A 7 -1.61 -40.43 16.61
C LEU A 7 -0.87 -39.65 15.51
N GLY A 8 0.39 -39.99 15.29
CA GLY A 8 1.21 -39.42 14.23
C GLY A 8 0.68 -39.75 12.83
N ALA A 9 0.17 -40.97 12.61
CA ALA A 9 -0.32 -41.40 11.30
C ALA A 9 -1.61 -40.66 10.87
N GLY A 10 -2.54 -40.38 11.79
CA GLY A 10 -3.76 -39.64 11.45
C GLY A 10 -3.54 -38.14 11.22
N VAL A 11 -2.53 -37.53 11.86
CA VAL A 11 -2.09 -36.15 11.57
C VAL A 11 -1.32 -36.09 10.24
N LEU A 12 -0.62 -37.16 9.85
CA LEU A 12 0.17 -37.24 8.62
C LEU A 12 -0.61 -37.71 7.37
N ASP A 13 -1.87 -38.14 7.50
CA ASP A 13 -2.82 -38.32 6.38
C ASP A 13 -3.40 -36.95 5.91
N LEU A 14 -2.47 -36.00 5.73
CA LEU A 14 -2.66 -34.64 5.24
C LEU A 14 -2.94 -34.48 3.73
N PRO A 15 -2.80 -35.49 2.83
CA PRO A 15 -3.19 -35.30 1.43
C PRO A 15 -4.66 -34.89 1.25
N THR A 16 -5.53 -35.21 2.22
CA THR A 16 -6.94 -34.83 2.23
C THR A 16 -7.25 -33.38 2.63
N LEU A 17 -6.29 -32.65 3.22
CA LEU A 17 -6.45 -31.24 3.61
C LEU A 17 -5.99 -30.25 2.52
N LEU A 18 -5.51 -30.77 1.40
CA LEU A 18 -5.25 -29.98 0.21
C LEU A 18 -6.52 -29.94 -0.64
N PRO A 19 -7.01 -28.78 -1.10
CA PRO A 19 -8.08 -28.70 -2.10
C PRO A 19 -7.51 -29.03 -3.49
N VAL A 20 -6.82 -30.17 -3.62
CA VAL A 20 -6.41 -30.74 -4.90
C VAL A 20 -7.46 -31.79 -5.24
N GLY A 21 -8.43 -31.36 -6.07
CA GLY A 21 -9.46 -32.23 -6.64
C GLY A 21 -8.84 -33.46 -7.31
N GLY A 22 -9.55 -34.58 -7.20
CA GLY A 22 -9.06 -35.91 -7.51
C GLY A 22 -8.59 -36.14 -8.95
N GLY A 23 -7.81 -37.22 -9.07
CA GLY A 23 -7.34 -37.78 -10.33
C GLY A 23 -5.83 -37.70 -10.49
N VAL A 24 -5.08 -38.66 -9.92
CA VAL A 24 -4.05 -39.49 -10.58
C VAL A 24 -3.75 -40.68 -9.65
N LEU A 25 -4.44 -41.79 -9.85
CA LEU A 25 -3.92 -43.13 -9.52
C LEU A 25 -4.09 -43.97 -10.79
N GLY A 26 -3.17 -43.75 -11.73
CA GLY A 26 -3.04 -44.55 -12.95
C GLY A 26 -1.91 -45.55 -12.81
N SER A 27 -2.29 -46.84 -12.78
CA SER A 27 -1.52 -48.04 -13.13
C SER A 27 -0.16 -48.32 -12.45
N GLY A 28 -0.13 -49.33 -11.58
CA GLY A 28 1.10 -50.05 -11.19
C GLY A 28 1.06 -50.57 -9.75
N GLY A 29 0.62 -51.82 -9.57
CA GLY A 29 0.41 -52.42 -8.25
C GLY A 29 1.69 -52.75 -7.47
N SER A 30 1.63 -52.56 -6.15
CA SER A 30 2.13 -53.48 -5.09
C SER A 30 2.24 -52.85 -3.68
N LEU A 31 1.91 -51.55 -3.48
CA LEU A 31 2.04 -50.93 -2.14
C LEU A 31 0.78 -51.00 -1.25
N LEU A 32 -0.39 -51.39 -1.77
CA LEU A 32 -1.66 -51.26 -1.03
C LEU A 32 -1.99 -52.45 -0.11
N ARG A 33 -1.36 -53.63 -0.27
CA ARG A 33 -1.75 -54.85 0.47
C ARG A 33 -1.08 -55.04 1.82
N THR A 34 0.03 -54.36 2.11
CA THR A 34 0.71 -54.45 3.41
C THR A 34 0.22 -53.43 4.44
N ALA A 35 -0.61 -52.45 4.05
CA ALA A 35 -1.17 -51.46 4.97
C ALA A 35 -2.53 -51.85 5.56
N THR A 36 -3.31 -52.73 4.91
CA THR A 36 -4.66 -53.11 5.37
C THR A 36 -4.68 -54.26 6.38
N GLY A 37 -3.61 -55.04 6.51
CA GLY A 37 -3.60 -56.26 7.34
C GLY A 37 -3.30 -56.08 8.83
N ALA A 38 -2.83 -54.90 9.27
CA ALA A 38 -2.42 -54.67 10.66
C ALA A 38 -3.27 -53.62 11.41
N ALA A 39 -4.26 -53.01 10.76
CA ALA A 39 -5.03 -51.90 11.33
C ALA A 39 -6.37 -52.29 11.95
N ILE A 40 -6.79 -53.56 11.90
CA ILE A 40 -8.11 -54.01 12.41
C ILE A 40 -8.01 -54.74 13.78
N GLY A 41 -6.82 -54.88 14.36
CA GLY A 41 -6.60 -55.77 15.52
C GLY A 41 -6.50 -55.17 16.93
N ALA A 42 -6.58 -53.85 17.12
CA ALA A 42 -6.44 -53.28 18.48
C ALA A 42 -7.21 -51.98 18.62
N GLY A 43 -8.48 -52.05 19.03
CA GLY A 43 -9.31 -50.85 19.07
C GLY A 43 -10.64 -50.96 19.79
N ILE A 44 -10.76 -51.68 20.91
CA ILE A 44 -11.75 -51.40 21.96
C ILE A 44 -11.20 -51.96 23.29
N ASP A 45 -10.44 -51.17 24.06
CA ASP A 45 -10.51 -51.24 25.54
C ASP A 45 -9.66 -50.16 26.23
N ALA A 46 -10.30 -49.02 26.54
CA ALA A 46 -9.86 -48.07 27.57
C ALA A 46 -10.98 -47.06 27.88
N SER A 47 -12.22 -47.51 28.16
CA SER A 47 -13.30 -46.56 28.48
C SER A 47 -14.34 -46.98 29.55
N VAL A 48 -14.05 -47.94 30.45
CA VAL A 48 -15.07 -48.37 31.45
C VAL A 48 -14.69 -48.22 32.93
N THR A 49 -13.45 -47.93 33.34
CA THR A 49 -13.08 -47.96 34.78
C THR A 49 -12.71 -46.62 35.39
N GLU A 50 -13.62 -45.64 35.34
CA GLU A 50 -13.55 -44.47 36.25
C GLU A 50 -14.91 -44.11 36.90
N ALA A 51 -16.04 -44.61 36.36
CA ALA A 51 -17.35 -44.47 36.99
C ALA A 51 -17.55 -45.40 38.22
N GLY A 52 -16.82 -46.52 38.30
CA GLY A 52 -16.90 -47.48 39.41
C GLY A 52 -16.05 -47.17 40.64
N LEU A 53 -15.06 -46.27 40.53
CA LEU A 53 -14.17 -45.89 41.63
C LEU A 53 -14.56 -44.55 42.29
N HIS A 54 -15.51 -43.82 41.69
CA HIS A 54 -16.11 -42.63 42.30
C HIS A 54 -17.13 -42.96 43.42
N LEU A 55 -17.49 -44.23 43.60
CA LEU A 55 -18.47 -44.67 44.60
C LEU A 55 -17.84 -45.27 45.88
N THR A 56 -16.51 -45.41 45.97
CA THR A 56 -15.90 -46.18 47.08
C THR A 56 -14.70 -45.53 47.79
N GLN A 57 -14.24 -44.34 47.42
CA GLN A 57 -13.13 -43.69 48.13
C GLN A 57 -13.39 -42.21 48.43
N VAL A 58 -13.69 -41.94 49.70
CA VAL A 58 -13.81 -40.61 50.30
C VAL A 58 -12.41 -40.11 50.66
N ALA A 59 -11.71 -39.47 49.70
CA ALA A 59 -10.67 -38.44 49.89
C ALA A 59 -9.75 -38.37 48.65
N ARG A 60 -10.05 -37.45 47.73
CA ARG A 60 -9.08 -36.91 46.77
C ARG A 60 -9.21 -35.40 46.79
N THR A 61 -8.09 -34.69 46.91
CA THR A 61 -8.04 -33.22 46.98
C THR A 61 -8.38 -32.60 45.62
N GLY A 62 -9.00 -31.41 45.63
CA GLY A 62 -9.51 -30.72 44.43
C GLY A 62 -8.47 -30.41 43.35
N GLU A 63 -7.17 -30.47 43.67
CA GLU A 63 -6.07 -30.26 42.72
C GLU A 63 -5.75 -31.50 41.86
N GLU A 64 -6.00 -32.73 42.35
CA GLU A 64 -5.69 -33.97 41.63
C GLU A 64 -6.82 -34.43 40.69
N SER A 65 -8.05 -33.97 40.89
CA SER A 65 -9.20 -34.31 40.03
C SER A 65 -9.23 -33.50 38.72
N VAL A 66 -8.69 -32.27 38.73
CA VAL A 66 -8.62 -31.38 37.55
C VAL A 66 -7.64 -31.91 36.49
N PHE A 67 -6.54 -32.54 36.91
CA PHE A 67 -5.55 -33.12 35.99
C PHE A 67 -6.02 -34.44 35.33
N ASN A 68 -6.79 -35.28 36.04
CA ASN A 68 -7.25 -36.57 35.50
C ASN A 68 -8.49 -36.44 34.60
N VAL A 69 -9.42 -35.53 34.93
CA VAL A 69 -10.60 -35.23 34.09
C VAL A 69 -10.21 -34.40 32.86
N GLY A 70 -9.25 -33.47 32.99
CA GLY A 70 -8.74 -32.69 31.86
C GLY A 70 -7.91 -33.51 30.85
N GLY A 71 -7.09 -34.46 31.32
CA GLY A 71 -6.22 -35.27 30.46
C GLY A 71 -6.97 -36.34 29.63
N SER A 72 -8.01 -36.96 30.20
CA SER A 72 -8.81 -38.00 29.53
C SER A 72 -9.76 -37.42 28.47
N ILE A 73 -10.29 -36.20 28.70
CA ILE A 73 -11.19 -35.50 27.77
C ILE A 73 -10.45 -34.95 26.55
N LEU A 74 -9.24 -34.39 26.74
CA LEU A 74 -8.44 -33.79 25.67
C LEU A 74 -7.91 -34.82 24.67
N LEU A 75 -7.51 -36.00 25.13
CA LEU A 75 -7.00 -37.07 24.26
C LEU A 75 -8.14 -37.94 23.70
N GLY A 76 -9.22 -38.18 24.44
CA GLY A 76 -10.38 -38.92 23.90
C GLY A 76 -11.15 -38.15 22.82
N GLY A 77 -11.35 -36.85 23.02
CA GLY A 77 -12.10 -35.98 22.11
C GLY A 77 -11.37 -35.61 20.83
N ALA A 78 -10.07 -35.30 20.92
CA ALA A 78 -9.27 -34.97 19.73
C ALA A 78 -8.99 -36.20 18.86
N LEU A 79 -8.93 -37.41 19.43
CA LEU A 79 -8.48 -38.61 18.71
C LEU A 79 -9.62 -39.50 18.24
N GLY A 80 -10.79 -39.43 18.89
CA GLY A 80 -12.02 -40.00 18.35
C GLY A 80 -12.43 -39.40 17.00
N THR A 81 -11.93 -38.21 16.64
CA THR A 81 -12.27 -37.53 15.37
C THR A 81 -11.54 -38.09 14.15
N LEU A 82 -10.35 -38.67 14.30
CA LEU A 82 -9.66 -39.36 13.21
C LEU A 82 -10.33 -40.70 12.86
N ALA A 83 -11.03 -41.30 13.83
CA ALA A 83 -11.91 -42.46 13.59
C ALA A 83 -13.25 -42.06 12.93
N ALA A 84 -13.67 -40.79 13.01
CA ALA A 84 -14.96 -40.32 12.53
C ALA A 84 -15.13 -40.38 11.00
N ARG A 85 -14.03 -40.43 10.25
CA ARG A 85 -14.05 -40.68 8.80
C ARG A 85 -14.63 -42.05 8.43
N TYR A 86 -14.71 -42.97 9.40
CA TYR A 86 -15.26 -44.32 9.25
C TYR A 86 -16.54 -44.53 10.08
N LEU A 87 -17.09 -43.48 10.69
CA LEU A 87 -18.31 -43.57 11.50
C LEU A 87 -19.57 -43.39 10.63
N SER A 88 -20.60 -44.17 10.93
CA SER A 88 -21.93 -44.04 10.30
C SER A 88 -22.59 -42.70 10.66
N ASN A 89 -23.57 -42.27 9.86
CA ASN A 89 -24.35 -41.03 10.09
C ASN A 89 -24.94 -40.95 11.52
N GLU A 90 -25.29 -42.10 12.10
CA GLU A 90 -25.84 -42.20 13.45
C GLU A 90 -24.77 -41.92 14.52
N ALA A 91 -23.57 -42.48 14.37
CA ALA A 91 -22.44 -42.21 15.26
C ALA A 91 -21.93 -40.76 15.17
N SER A 92 -21.98 -40.13 13.99
CA SER A 92 -21.72 -38.69 13.82
C SER A 92 -22.75 -37.81 14.56
N SER A 93 -24.02 -38.21 14.58
CA SER A 93 -25.08 -37.50 15.32
C SER A 93 -24.93 -37.63 16.84
N ILE A 94 -24.45 -38.77 17.33
CA ILE A 94 -24.19 -39.04 18.74
C ILE A 94 -22.99 -38.23 19.22
N LEU A 95 -21.93 -38.14 18.41
CA LEU A 95 -20.77 -37.29 18.68
C LEU A 95 -21.15 -35.80 18.75
N SER A 96 -21.98 -35.32 17.82
CA SER A 96 -22.52 -33.94 17.84
C SER A 96 -23.27 -33.64 19.14
N ARG A 97 -24.22 -34.51 19.52
CA ARG A 97 -25.00 -34.37 20.77
C ARG A 97 -24.12 -34.43 22.03
N LYS A 98 -23.05 -35.22 22.01
CA LYS A 98 -22.10 -35.32 23.13
C LYS A 98 -21.23 -34.06 23.26
N ILE A 99 -20.83 -33.45 22.14
CA ILE A 99 -20.13 -32.16 22.10
C ILE A 99 -21.06 -31.03 22.60
N GLU A 100 -22.32 -31.01 22.14
CA GLU A 100 -23.34 -30.04 22.59
C GLU A 100 -23.67 -30.20 24.09
N GLY A 101 -23.70 -31.43 24.60
CA GLY A 101 -23.87 -31.70 26.03
C GLY A 101 -22.67 -31.26 26.89
N GLN A 102 -21.47 -31.24 26.32
CA GLN A 102 -20.26 -30.74 26.97
C GLN A 102 -20.19 -29.20 26.98
N GLU A 103 -20.86 -28.52 26.05
CA GLU A 103 -20.94 -27.05 25.96
C GLU A 103 -21.45 -26.43 27.27
N ARG A 104 -22.46 -27.04 27.90
CA ARG A 104 -22.96 -26.62 29.22
C ARG A 104 -21.93 -26.76 30.35
N GLY A 105 -21.14 -27.84 30.34
CA GLY A 105 -20.06 -28.05 31.32
C GLY A 105 -18.89 -27.08 31.13
N TYR A 106 -18.61 -26.68 29.89
CA TYR A 106 -17.66 -25.61 29.59
C TYR A 106 -18.20 -24.24 29.99
N ASP A 107 -19.47 -23.93 29.78
CA ASP A 107 -20.10 -22.67 30.21
C ASP A 107 -20.13 -22.55 31.75
N GLU A 108 -20.36 -23.65 32.47
CA GLU A 108 -20.29 -23.69 33.94
C GLU A 108 -18.85 -23.52 34.45
N PHE A 109 -17.88 -24.19 33.82
CA PHE A 109 -16.45 -23.97 34.12
C PHE A 109 -16.01 -22.54 33.80
N ASP A 110 -16.43 -21.97 32.66
CA ASP A 110 -16.17 -20.59 32.26
C ASP A 110 -16.74 -19.64 33.31
N ASN A 111 -17.99 -19.83 33.74
CA ASN A 111 -18.61 -18.99 34.76
C ASN A 111 -17.92 -19.13 36.14
N ALA A 112 -17.51 -20.34 36.53
CA ALA A 112 -16.79 -20.59 37.78
C ALA A 112 -15.35 -20.04 37.77
N PHE A 113 -14.63 -20.20 36.66
CA PHE A 113 -13.29 -19.66 36.45
C PHE A 113 -13.32 -18.13 36.30
N ILE A 114 -14.33 -17.57 35.63
CA ILE A 114 -14.60 -16.13 35.58
C ILE A 114 -14.93 -15.60 36.99
N ALA A 115 -15.69 -16.33 37.81
CA ALA A 115 -15.98 -15.94 39.19
C ALA A 115 -14.73 -15.95 40.08
N ALA A 116 -13.88 -16.98 39.95
CA ALA A 116 -12.59 -17.07 40.64
C ALA A 116 -11.61 -15.99 40.16
N GLY A 117 -11.57 -15.71 38.86
CA GLY A 117 -10.77 -14.64 38.26
C GLY A 117 -11.28 -13.23 38.59
N LYS A 118 -12.59 -13.04 38.75
CA LYS A 118 -13.19 -11.76 39.21
C LYS A 118 -12.78 -11.43 40.65
N ALA A 119 -12.65 -12.42 41.53
CA ALA A 119 -12.18 -12.21 42.90
C ALA A 119 -10.72 -11.71 42.95
N ALA A 120 -9.88 -12.09 41.97
CA ALA A 120 -8.51 -11.57 41.81
C ALA A 120 -8.44 -10.26 40.98
N SER A 121 -9.41 -10.02 40.08
CA SER A 121 -9.43 -8.89 39.13
C SER A 121 -10.20 -7.65 39.62
N ALA A 122 -11.03 -7.76 40.65
CA ALA A 122 -11.77 -6.61 41.19
C ALA A 122 -10.85 -5.49 41.72
N GLY A 123 -9.63 -5.84 42.16
CA GLY A 123 -8.64 -4.87 42.64
C GLY A 123 -7.91 -4.07 41.55
N ALA A 124 -8.04 -4.44 40.27
CA ALA A 124 -7.32 -3.81 39.15
C ALA A 124 -8.21 -2.99 38.20
N ALA A 125 -9.54 -3.08 38.33
CA ALA A 125 -10.49 -2.53 37.36
C ALA A 125 -11.01 -1.11 37.70
N ALA A 126 -10.54 -0.47 38.77
CA ALA A 126 -11.06 0.83 39.22
C ALA A 126 -9.94 1.87 39.38
N ARG A 127 -9.31 2.27 38.27
CA ARG A 127 -8.74 3.61 38.14
C ARG A 127 -9.15 4.14 36.78
N ASP A 128 -9.77 5.31 36.79
CA ASP A 128 -10.12 6.08 35.61
C ASP A 128 -8.81 6.38 34.86
N THR A 129 -8.49 5.50 33.91
CA THR A 129 -7.33 5.62 33.02
C THR A 129 -7.88 6.23 31.76
N GLY A 130 -7.24 7.30 31.27
CA GLY A 130 -7.75 8.09 30.15
C GLY A 130 -8.11 7.24 28.91
N PRO A 131 -8.84 7.83 27.93
CA PRO A 131 -9.57 7.11 26.87
C PRO A 131 -8.72 6.25 25.90
N LEU A 132 -7.41 6.15 26.11
CA LEU A 132 -6.44 5.48 25.24
C LEU A 132 -5.51 4.51 25.99
N ALA A 133 -5.81 4.19 27.24
CA ALA A 133 -5.01 3.26 28.04
C ALA A 133 -5.18 1.80 27.60
N LEU A 134 -4.09 1.03 27.65
CA LEU A 134 -4.16 -0.42 27.44
C LEU A 134 -4.86 -1.10 28.62
N LYS A 135 -5.61 -2.16 28.34
CA LYS A 135 -6.06 -3.08 29.38
C LYS A 135 -4.83 -3.70 30.05
N ASP A 136 -4.81 -3.74 31.39
CA ASP A 136 -3.66 -4.22 32.17
C ASP A 136 -2.34 -3.45 31.92
N GLU A 137 -2.40 -2.17 31.52
CA GLU A 137 -1.21 -1.37 31.16
C GLU A 137 -0.09 -1.42 32.20
N ALA A 138 -0.43 -1.33 33.49
CA ALA A 138 0.55 -1.37 34.58
C ALA A 138 1.32 -2.71 34.64
N LEU A 139 0.64 -3.82 34.36
CA LEU A 139 1.28 -5.13 34.29
C LEU A 139 2.23 -5.18 33.09
N ILE A 140 1.76 -4.76 31.91
CA ILE A 140 2.56 -4.77 30.67
C ILE A 140 3.81 -3.91 30.84
N LYS A 141 3.68 -2.71 31.43
CA LYS A 141 4.78 -1.80 31.73
C LYS A 141 5.86 -2.42 32.61
N ASN A 142 5.52 -3.38 33.46
CA ASN A 142 6.46 -4.02 34.39
C ASN A 142 7.14 -5.27 33.82
N ILE A 143 6.74 -5.75 32.63
CA ILE A 143 7.41 -6.89 32.02
C ILE A 143 8.78 -6.45 31.47
N PRO A 144 9.89 -7.07 31.90
CA PRO A 144 11.23 -6.69 31.44
C PRO A 144 11.34 -6.71 29.92
N LEU A 145 12.03 -5.70 29.37
CA LEU A 145 12.33 -5.54 27.94
C LEU A 145 11.12 -5.30 27.01
N VAL A 146 9.89 -5.57 27.43
CA VAL A 146 8.67 -5.38 26.62
C VAL A 146 8.50 -3.92 26.19
N ASN A 147 8.68 -2.96 27.10
CA ASN A 147 8.58 -1.52 26.78
C ASN A 147 9.68 -1.01 25.85
N GLN A 148 10.74 -1.79 25.61
CA GLN A 148 11.83 -1.40 24.73
C GLN A 148 11.85 -2.24 23.44
N GLN A 149 11.00 -3.26 23.35
CA GLN A 149 11.01 -4.25 22.31
C GLN A 149 10.80 -3.63 20.93
N ASP A 150 9.78 -2.80 20.75
CA ASP A 150 9.33 -2.36 19.43
C ASP A 150 8.58 -1.01 19.50
N PRO A 151 8.42 -0.31 18.36
CA PRO A 151 7.78 1.00 18.34
C PRO A 151 6.29 0.97 18.69
N LEU A 152 5.57 -0.13 18.45
CA LEU A 152 4.13 -0.19 18.73
C LEU A 152 3.86 -0.14 20.23
N ILE A 153 4.53 -0.99 21.01
CA ILE A 153 4.37 -0.99 22.48
C ILE A 153 4.82 0.35 23.05
N ARG A 154 5.93 0.91 22.57
CA ARG A 154 6.42 2.22 23.05
C ARG A 154 5.42 3.34 22.84
N LEU A 155 4.79 3.40 21.67
CA LEU A 155 3.76 4.39 21.36
C LEU A 155 2.49 4.14 22.16
N GLN A 156 2.06 2.88 22.28
CA GLN A 156 0.86 2.51 23.06
C GLN A 156 1.03 2.76 24.56
N LEU A 157 2.26 2.72 25.09
CA LEU A 157 2.56 2.99 26.50
C LEU A 157 3.06 4.43 26.75
N SER A 158 3.09 5.27 25.72
CA SER A 158 3.55 6.67 25.80
C SER A 158 2.67 7.49 26.75
N ASP A 159 3.18 8.55 27.36
CA ASP A 159 2.34 9.47 28.13
C ASP A 159 1.74 10.56 27.25
N LEU A 160 1.99 10.52 25.94
CA LEU A 160 1.40 11.40 24.94
C LEU A 160 0.19 10.70 24.31
N ASP A 161 -0.99 11.26 24.53
CA ASP A 161 -2.26 10.72 24.05
C ASP A 161 -2.34 10.76 22.52
N THR A 162 -1.81 11.82 21.91
CA THR A 162 -1.68 11.92 20.45
C THR A 162 -0.87 10.76 19.91
N ALA A 163 0.26 10.40 20.53
CA ALA A 163 1.08 9.28 20.07
C ALA A 163 0.34 7.93 20.15
N ARG A 164 -0.46 7.71 21.22
CA ARG A 164 -1.31 6.52 21.37
C ARG A 164 -2.42 6.47 20.32
N GLN A 165 -3.03 7.60 20.01
CA GLN A 165 -4.08 7.70 19.01
C GLN A 165 -3.52 7.50 17.59
N THR A 166 -2.39 8.14 17.27
CA THR A 166 -1.74 8.01 15.96
C THR A 166 -1.35 6.55 15.68
N VAL A 167 -0.78 5.82 16.66
CA VAL A 167 -0.38 4.42 16.42
C VAL A 167 -1.56 3.48 16.20
N ARG A 168 -2.70 3.69 16.86
CA ARG A 168 -3.95 2.91 16.63
C ARG A 168 -4.44 3.06 15.20
N GLY A 169 -4.38 4.28 14.67
CA GLY A 169 -4.76 4.58 13.29
C GLY A 169 -3.74 4.08 12.26
N LEU A 170 -2.45 4.07 12.61
CA LEU A 170 -1.36 3.79 11.67
C LEU A 170 -1.05 2.29 11.52
N ALA A 171 -1.05 1.52 12.61
CA ALA A 171 -0.61 0.12 12.60
C ALA A 171 -1.54 -0.80 13.38
N GLU A 172 -1.50 -2.10 13.07
CA GLU A 172 -2.31 -3.10 13.77
C GLU A 172 -1.82 -3.32 15.20
N THR A 173 -2.67 -3.00 16.18
CA THR A 173 -2.39 -3.24 17.60
C THR A 173 -3.11 -4.51 18.08
N PRO A 174 -2.39 -5.59 18.44
CA PRO A 174 -3.04 -6.84 18.86
C PRO A 174 -3.64 -6.78 20.27
N LEU A 175 -3.27 -5.77 21.06
CA LEU A 175 -3.64 -5.62 22.46
C LEU A 175 -5.03 -4.97 22.63
N GLU A 176 -5.71 -5.34 23.71
CA GLU A 176 -6.99 -4.74 24.11
C GLU A 176 -6.77 -3.43 24.86
N TYR A 177 -7.63 -2.45 24.62
CA TYR A 177 -7.71 -1.18 25.34
C TYR A 177 -8.77 -1.26 26.44
N ALA A 178 -8.60 -0.47 27.50
CA ALA A 178 -9.56 -0.40 28.60
C ALA A 178 -10.97 -0.04 28.10
N ASP A 179 -11.05 0.87 27.14
CA ASP A 179 -12.30 1.37 26.56
C ASP A 179 -13.03 0.37 25.67
N ASN A 180 -12.36 -0.70 25.20
CA ASN A 180 -13.05 -1.76 24.47
C ASN A 180 -14.12 -2.44 25.35
N ALA A 181 -13.92 -2.50 26.67
CA ALA A 181 -14.93 -3.03 27.58
C ALA A 181 -16.24 -2.22 27.59
N ARG A 182 -16.18 -0.95 27.17
CA ARG A 182 -17.32 -0.04 27.02
C ARG A 182 -17.88 -0.03 25.59
N GLY A 183 -17.41 -0.91 24.70
CA GLY A 183 -17.84 -0.95 23.30
C GLY A 183 -17.16 0.08 22.39
N VAL A 184 -16.18 0.85 22.89
CA VAL A 184 -15.44 1.81 22.07
C VAL A 184 -14.46 1.07 21.18
N ALA A 185 -14.66 1.19 19.86
CA ALA A 185 -13.82 0.54 18.88
C ALA A 185 -12.36 1.01 18.93
N THR A 186 -11.42 0.08 18.77
CA THR A 186 -9.98 0.40 18.70
C THR A 186 -9.67 1.29 17.50
N GLU A 187 -10.19 0.95 16.32
CA GLU A 187 -10.12 1.77 15.12
C GLU A 187 -11.18 1.28 14.13
N ILE A 188 -12.15 2.12 13.78
CA ILE A 188 -13.27 1.73 12.93
C ILE A 188 -12.78 1.53 11.49
N GLY A 189 -13.03 0.34 10.95
CA GLY A 189 -12.54 -0.03 9.61
C GLY A 189 -11.06 -0.40 9.56
N GLY A 190 -10.40 -0.57 10.71
CA GLY A 190 -9.01 -1.00 10.81
C GLY A 190 -7.99 0.12 10.58
N SER A 191 -6.76 -0.15 11.00
CA SER A 191 -5.62 0.75 10.82
C SER A 191 -5.20 0.85 9.35
N VAL A 192 -4.34 1.83 9.03
CA VAL A 192 -3.70 1.97 7.73
C VAL A 192 -3.04 0.66 7.31
N GLU A 193 -2.29 -0.01 8.19
CA GLU A 193 -1.67 -1.32 7.91
C GLU A 193 -2.72 -2.38 7.47
N THR A 194 -3.87 -2.46 8.15
CA THR A 194 -4.93 -3.41 7.78
C THR A 194 -5.54 -3.06 6.42
N ARG A 195 -5.84 -1.78 6.19
CA ARG A 195 -6.43 -1.31 4.92
C ARG A 195 -5.49 -1.51 3.74
N MET A 196 -4.19 -1.29 3.94
CA MET A 196 -3.16 -1.65 2.95
C MET A 196 -3.19 -3.13 2.61
N LYS A 197 -3.35 -4.03 3.60
CA LYS A 197 -3.46 -5.47 3.34
C LYS A 197 -4.74 -5.83 2.59
N MET A 198 -5.83 -5.08 2.74
CA MET A 198 -7.07 -5.32 1.98
C MET A 198 -6.85 -5.11 0.47
N TRP A 199 -5.89 -4.26 0.06
CA TRP A 199 -5.47 -4.13 -1.34
C TRP A 199 -4.76 -5.39 -1.89
N ASN A 200 -4.36 -6.34 -1.05
CA ASN A 200 -3.83 -7.62 -1.52
C ASN A 200 -4.90 -8.45 -2.24
N ALA A 201 -6.19 -8.31 -1.92
CA ALA A 201 -7.26 -9.05 -2.61
C ALA A 201 -7.34 -8.70 -4.10
N PRO A 202 -7.52 -7.43 -4.52
CA PRO A 202 -7.51 -7.07 -5.94
C PRO A 202 -6.16 -7.34 -6.61
N LEU A 203 -5.04 -7.18 -5.90
CA LEU A 203 -3.71 -7.55 -6.41
C LEU A 203 -3.63 -9.05 -6.73
N ALA A 204 -3.92 -9.92 -5.77
CA ALA A 204 -3.84 -11.36 -5.93
C ALA A 204 -4.81 -11.87 -7.01
N LYS A 205 -6.00 -11.25 -7.12
CA LYS A 205 -6.93 -11.52 -8.22
C LYS A 205 -6.30 -11.18 -9.58
N SER A 206 -5.68 -10.01 -9.71
CA SER A 206 -5.02 -9.57 -10.95
C SER A 206 -3.87 -10.50 -11.34
N LEU A 207 -3.03 -10.90 -10.38
CA LEU A 207 -1.95 -11.86 -10.63
C LEU A 207 -2.48 -13.23 -11.06
N THR A 208 -3.55 -13.71 -10.41
CA THR A 208 -4.20 -14.98 -10.79
C THR A 208 -4.82 -14.92 -12.18
N ASP A 209 -5.46 -13.80 -12.53
CA ASP A 209 -6.04 -13.58 -13.86
C ASP A 209 -4.92 -13.61 -14.92
N ILE A 210 -3.77 -12.96 -14.66
CA ILE A 210 -2.59 -12.98 -15.55
C ILE A 210 -1.98 -14.40 -15.67
N ASP A 211 -1.83 -15.13 -14.56
CA ASP A 211 -1.37 -16.53 -14.56
C ASP A 211 -2.27 -17.42 -15.40
N THR A 212 -3.57 -17.23 -15.28
CA THR A 212 -4.59 -17.98 -16.03
C THR A 212 -4.50 -17.66 -17.52
N LEU A 213 -4.33 -16.39 -17.89
CA LEU A 213 -4.15 -15.97 -19.29
C LEU A 213 -2.85 -16.51 -19.89
N TYR A 214 -1.77 -16.57 -19.12
CA TYR A 214 -0.55 -17.24 -19.56
C TYR A 214 -0.78 -18.75 -19.76
N ALA A 215 -1.50 -19.40 -18.86
CA ALA A 215 -1.80 -20.81 -18.97
C ALA A 215 -2.68 -21.12 -20.19
N ARG A 216 -3.63 -20.23 -20.53
CA ARG A 216 -4.41 -20.30 -21.77
C ARG A 216 -3.49 -20.26 -22.99
N TYR A 217 -2.59 -19.29 -23.03
CA TYR A 217 -1.58 -19.15 -24.09
C TYR A 217 -0.66 -20.37 -24.19
N PHE A 218 -0.13 -20.83 -23.06
CA PHE A 218 0.87 -21.90 -23.04
C PHE A 218 0.26 -23.26 -23.41
N ASN A 219 -0.95 -23.57 -22.95
CA ASN A 219 -1.59 -24.87 -23.20
C ASN A 219 -2.56 -24.88 -24.39
N ASP A 220 -2.78 -23.75 -25.08
CA ASP A 220 -3.81 -23.58 -26.12
C ASP A 220 -5.21 -24.03 -25.65
N ALA A 221 -5.49 -23.83 -24.36
CA ALA A 221 -6.71 -24.28 -23.70
C ALA A 221 -7.52 -23.06 -23.23
N PRO A 222 -8.79 -22.89 -23.64
CA PRO A 222 -9.61 -21.75 -23.24
C PRO A 222 -9.82 -21.67 -21.72
N ASP A 223 -9.97 -22.82 -21.06
CA ASP A 223 -10.19 -22.90 -19.60
C ASP A 223 -9.18 -23.87 -18.96
N PRO A 224 -7.96 -23.40 -18.68
CA PRO A 224 -6.96 -24.22 -18.02
C PRO A 224 -7.40 -24.51 -16.58
N SER A 225 -7.26 -25.77 -16.17
CA SER A 225 -7.41 -26.17 -14.78
C SER A 225 -6.42 -25.41 -13.88
N ALA A 226 -6.74 -25.28 -12.59
CA ALA A 226 -5.83 -24.66 -11.61
C ALA A 226 -4.44 -25.32 -11.59
N TRP A 227 -4.36 -26.63 -11.89
CA TRP A 227 -3.10 -27.35 -12.02
C TRP A 227 -2.32 -26.98 -13.28
N GLN A 228 -3.00 -26.83 -14.43
CA GLN A 228 -2.38 -26.32 -15.65
C GLN A 228 -1.85 -24.91 -15.42
N ALA A 229 -2.62 -24.01 -14.80
CA ALA A 229 -2.16 -22.67 -14.48
C ALA A 229 -0.87 -22.66 -13.65
N ARG A 230 -0.83 -23.49 -12.60
CA ARG A 230 0.30 -23.56 -11.68
C ARG A 230 1.55 -24.20 -12.27
N LEU A 231 1.41 -25.19 -13.17
CA LEU A 231 2.55 -25.88 -13.77
C LEU A 231 3.06 -25.24 -15.07
N SER A 232 2.27 -24.39 -15.72
CA SER A 232 2.63 -23.77 -17.00
C SER A 232 3.98 -23.05 -16.97
N PRO A 233 4.34 -22.27 -15.92
CA PRO A 233 5.66 -21.62 -15.86
C PRO A 233 6.83 -22.60 -15.83
N ILE A 234 6.69 -23.73 -15.12
CA ILE A 234 7.74 -24.76 -15.03
C ILE A 234 7.85 -25.53 -16.34
N ARG A 235 6.71 -25.90 -16.92
CA ARG A 235 6.66 -26.61 -18.22
C ARG A 235 7.25 -25.78 -19.35
N ALA A 236 6.99 -24.48 -19.37
CA ALA A 236 7.54 -23.59 -20.38
C ALA A 236 9.06 -23.47 -20.32
N GLU A 237 9.63 -23.42 -19.11
CA GLU A 237 11.10 -23.37 -18.96
C GLU A 237 11.74 -24.68 -19.42
N MET A 238 11.13 -25.82 -19.12
CA MET A 238 11.58 -27.12 -19.64
C MET A 238 11.48 -27.16 -21.16
N GLN A 239 10.37 -26.68 -21.73
CA GLN A 239 10.17 -26.65 -23.18
C GLN A 239 11.18 -25.74 -23.89
N ARG A 240 11.58 -24.61 -23.27
CA ARG A 240 12.63 -23.73 -23.81
C ARG A 240 13.95 -24.46 -23.97
N ILE A 241 14.32 -25.29 -22.98
CA ILE A 241 15.56 -26.10 -23.03
C ILE A 241 15.46 -27.17 -24.13
N THR A 242 14.26 -27.67 -24.43
CA THR A 242 14.00 -28.64 -25.50
C THR A 242 13.63 -27.99 -26.85
N GLY A 243 13.85 -26.69 -27.05
CA GLY A 243 13.65 -26.01 -28.33
C GLY A 243 12.23 -25.51 -28.65
N GLY A 244 11.38 -25.29 -27.64
CA GLY A 244 10.02 -24.74 -27.83
C GLY A 244 9.98 -23.30 -28.33
N THR A 245 8.93 -22.96 -29.09
CA THR A 245 8.75 -21.64 -29.74
C THR A 245 7.84 -20.67 -28.98
N LYS A 246 7.10 -21.14 -27.97
CA LYS A 246 6.21 -20.29 -27.16
C LYS A 246 7.01 -19.39 -26.22
N LEU A 247 6.46 -18.21 -25.93
CA LEU A 247 7.02 -17.31 -24.92
C LEU A 247 7.10 -18.02 -23.56
N THR A 248 8.24 -17.86 -22.89
CA THR A 248 8.33 -18.21 -21.47
C THR A 248 7.43 -17.32 -20.63
N TYR A 249 7.13 -17.74 -19.41
CA TYR A 249 6.33 -16.95 -18.48
C TYR A 249 6.93 -15.56 -18.23
N LYS A 250 8.27 -15.46 -18.14
CA LYS A 250 8.96 -14.17 -17.99
C LYS A 250 8.76 -13.28 -19.21
N GLN A 251 8.98 -13.83 -20.41
CA GLN A 251 8.81 -13.08 -21.66
C GLN A 251 7.36 -12.65 -21.87
N PHE A 252 6.40 -13.52 -21.56
CA PHE A 252 4.98 -13.18 -21.60
C PHE A 252 4.67 -11.97 -20.73
N LYS A 253 5.12 -11.96 -19.46
CA LYS A 253 4.91 -10.81 -18.56
C LYS A 253 5.58 -9.54 -19.05
N GLU A 254 6.77 -9.63 -19.64
CA GLU A 254 7.45 -8.49 -20.26
C GLU A 254 6.64 -7.91 -21.42
N GLU A 255 6.12 -8.75 -22.33
CA GLU A 255 5.24 -8.30 -23.42
C GLU A 255 3.92 -7.71 -22.90
N VAL A 256 3.36 -8.26 -21.81
CA VAL A 256 2.21 -7.66 -21.11
C VAL A 256 2.57 -6.28 -20.57
N GLY A 257 3.74 -6.10 -19.96
CA GLY A 257 4.21 -4.79 -19.52
C GLY A 257 4.30 -3.80 -20.67
N LYS A 258 4.89 -4.20 -21.81
CA LYS A 258 4.94 -3.34 -23.02
C LYS A 258 3.54 -2.95 -23.50
N ALA A 259 2.63 -3.91 -23.59
CA ALA A 259 1.25 -3.70 -24.04
C ALA A 259 0.39 -2.93 -23.03
N ALA A 260 0.73 -2.96 -21.74
CA ALA A 260 0.05 -2.16 -20.72
C ALA A 260 0.37 -0.66 -20.85
N PHE A 261 1.61 -0.33 -21.26
CA PHE A 261 2.05 1.05 -21.48
C PHE A 261 1.67 1.59 -22.87
N SER A 262 1.38 0.73 -23.86
CA SER A 262 0.86 1.15 -25.16
C SER A 262 -0.67 1.11 -25.23
N ALA A 263 -1.29 1.99 -26.02
CA ALA A 263 -2.72 1.92 -26.34
C ALA A 263 -3.05 0.76 -27.31
N GLU A 264 -2.02 0.11 -27.83
CA GLU A 264 -2.10 -0.68 -29.04
C GLU A 264 -2.49 -2.14 -28.77
N GLN A 265 -3.18 -2.74 -29.73
CA GLN A 265 -3.53 -4.15 -29.70
C GLN A 265 -2.27 -4.99 -29.91
N HIS A 266 -1.95 -5.88 -28.97
CA HIS A 266 -0.83 -6.79 -29.10
C HIS A 266 -1.19 -7.98 -30.02
N PRO A 267 -0.28 -8.49 -30.88
CA PRO A 267 -0.56 -9.61 -31.80
C PRO A 267 -1.05 -10.89 -31.11
N ILE A 268 -0.63 -11.08 -29.85
CA ILE A 268 -1.11 -12.16 -28.98
C ILE A 268 -2.29 -11.64 -28.15
N SER A 269 -3.49 -12.16 -28.38
CA SER A 269 -4.72 -11.72 -27.70
C SER A 269 -4.65 -11.83 -26.18
N THR A 270 -4.12 -12.92 -25.65
CA THR A 270 -3.97 -13.14 -24.20
C THR A 270 -3.02 -12.13 -23.53
N VAL A 271 -2.05 -11.58 -24.28
CA VAL A 271 -1.20 -10.48 -23.80
C VAL A 271 -2.00 -9.18 -23.69
N ALA A 272 -2.81 -8.86 -24.70
CA ALA A 272 -3.69 -7.70 -24.69
C ALA A 272 -4.76 -7.76 -23.58
N GLU A 273 -5.32 -8.95 -23.34
CA GLU A 273 -6.24 -9.22 -22.23
C GLU A 273 -5.54 -9.01 -20.87
N ALA A 274 -4.32 -9.54 -20.70
CA ALA A 274 -3.55 -9.38 -19.47
C ALA A 274 -3.13 -7.93 -19.21
N ALA A 275 -2.81 -7.16 -20.25
CA ALA A 275 -2.57 -5.72 -20.15
C ALA A 275 -3.82 -4.97 -19.66
N THR A 276 -5.01 -5.41 -20.08
CA THR A 276 -6.28 -4.85 -19.61
C THR A 276 -6.56 -5.19 -18.13
N VAL A 277 -6.18 -6.39 -17.68
CA VAL A 277 -6.24 -6.77 -16.25
C VAL A 277 -5.38 -5.83 -15.40
N TYR A 278 -4.17 -5.51 -15.86
CA TYR A 278 -3.30 -4.55 -15.18
C TYR A 278 -3.95 -3.16 -15.11
N ARG A 279 -4.38 -2.62 -16.27
CA ARG A 279 -5.03 -1.29 -16.37
C ARG A 279 -6.25 -1.14 -15.45
N ARG A 280 -7.02 -2.21 -15.24
CA ARG A 280 -8.16 -2.19 -14.30
C ARG A 280 -7.73 -1.90 -12.85
N THR A 281 -6.64 -2.52 -12.40
CA THR A 281 -6.13 -2.31 -11.03
C THR A 281 -5.42 -0.98 -10.90
N ASP A 282 -4.72 -0.59 -11.96
CA ASP A 282 -4.07 0.69 -12.13
C ASP A 282 -5.07 1.86 -11.94
N GLU A 283 -6.18 1.83 -12.69
CA GLU A 283 -7.27 2.81 -12.58
C GLU A 283 -7.93 2.81 -11.19
N ALA A 284 -8.05 1.64 -10.55
CA ALA A 284 -8.56 1.57 -9.19
C ALA A 284 -7.64 2.29 -8.19
N MET A 285 -6.31 2.13 -8.33
CA MET A 285 -5.32 2.84 -7.51
C MET A 285 -5.32 4.34 -7.82
N LYS A 286 -5.43 4.74 -9.09
CA LYS A 286 -5.57 6.14 -9.52
C LYS A 286 -6.75 6.81 -8.84
N LYS A 287 -7.93 6.19 -8.95
CA LYS A 287 -9.16 6.70 -8.34
C LYS A 287 -9.01 6.84 -6.82
N ALA A 288 -8.43 5.84 -6.17
CA ALA A 288 -8.20 5.89 -4.72
C ALA A 288 -7.23 7.02 -4.31
N ALA A 289 -6.24 7.33 -5.14
CA ALA A 289 -5.32 8.46 -4.92
C ALA A 289 -5.99 9.82 -5.16
N ILE A 290 -6.87 9.96 -6.16
CA ILE A 290 -7.68 11.17 -6.35
C ILE A 290 -8.62 11.37 -5.15
N GLU A 291 -9.33 10.32 -4.73
CA GLU A 291 -10.22 10.35 -3.55
C GLU A 291 -9.45 10.71 -2.25
N ALA A 292 -8.16 10.39 -2.18
CA ALA A 292 -7.29 10.72 -1.05
C ALA A 292 -6.67 12.13 -1.15
N GLY A 293 -6.94 12.90 -2.21
CA GLY A 293 -6.35 14.22 -2.44
C GLY A 293 -4.88 14.21 -2.88
N LEU A 294 -4.36 13.05 -3.27
CA LEU A 294 -2.96 12.90 -3.74
C LEU A 294 -2.78 13.25 -5.22
N LEU A 295 -3.86 13.23 -6.00
CA LEU A 295 -3.87 13.55 -7.44
C LEU A 295 -5.05 14.49 -7.77
N PRO A 296 -4.89 15.46 -8.68
CA PRO A 296 -6.00 16.29 -9.15
C PRO A 296 -7.07 15.48 -9.91
N GLU A 297 -8.31 15.99 -9.96
CA GLU A 297 -9.43 15.32 -10.64
C GLU A 297 -9.22 15.19 -12.16
N ASP A 298 -8.58 16.18 -12.77
CA ASP A 298 -8.35 16.28 -14.22
C ASP A 298 -6.97 15.76 -14.67
N VAL A 299 -6.36 14.81 -13.95
CA VAL A 299 -5.08 14.21 -14.39
C VAL A 299 -5.29 13.42 -15.69
N GLN A 300 -5.13 14.12 -16.80
CA GLN A 300 -4.92 13.60 -18.15
C GLN A 300 -3.45 13.84 -18.51
N VAL A 301 -2.74 12.78 -18.86
CA VAL A 301 -1.31 12.89 -19.19
C VAL A 301 -1.15 12.84 -20.70
N GLN A 302 -0.47 13.85 -21.25
CA GLN A 302 -0.12 13.91 -22.66
C GLN A 302 0.97 12.86 -22.98
N GLY A 303 0.65 11.89 -23.86
CA GLY A 303 1.65 11.03 -24.51
C GLY A 303 1.70 9.55 -24.10
N ASP A 304 1.08 9.14 -22.99
CA ASP A 304 0.96 7.73 -22.56
C ASP A 304 -0.50 7.38 -22.22
N VAL A 305 -0.88 6.11 -22.35
CA VAL A 305 -2.29 5.66 -22.16
C VAL A 305 -2.61 5.29 -20.70
N SER A 306 -1.58 5.00 -19.90
CA SER A 306 -1.66 4.76 -18.45
C SER A 306 -0.46 5.45 -17.81
N HIS A 307 -0.65 6.64 -17.23
CA HIS A 307 0.42 7.32 -16.49
C HIS A 307 0.33 6.98 -15.01
N LEU A 308 0.67 5.75 -14.69
CA LEU A 308 0.70 5.26 -13.32
C LEU A 308 1.97 4.46 -13.09
N PHE A 309 2.56 4.73 -11.92
CA PHE A 309 3.69 4.04 -11.31
C PHE A 309 4.74 3.48 -12.29
N ARG A 310 5.80 4.25 -12.55
CA ARG A 310 6.96 3.77 -13.29
C ARG A 310 7.96 3.11 -12.35
N MET A 311 8.32 1.88 -12.67
CA MET A 311 9.43 1.18 -12.03
C MET A 311 10.63 1.19 -12.98
N TYR A 312 11.67 1.94 -12.64
CA TYR A 312 12.87 2.05 -13.45
C TYR A 312 13.80 0.85 -13.24
N ASN A 313 14.30 0.28 -14.34
CA ASN A 313 15.29 -0.78 -14.31
C ASN A 313 16.69 -0.19 -14.07
N LYS A 314 17.05 -0.07 -12.79
CA LYS A 314 18.34 0.49 -12.35
C LYS A 314 19.57 -0.17 -12.99
N ASN A 315 19.53 -1.47 -13.28
CA ASN A 315 20.66 -2.16 -13.91
C ASN A 315 20.93 -1.62 -15.31
N LYS A 316 19.88 -1.46 -16.09
CA LYS A 316 19.97 -0.95 -17.44
C LYS A 316 20.40 0.51 -17.44
N ILE A 317 19.86 1.31 -16.51
CA ILE A 317 20.26 2.72 -16.34
C ILE A 317 21.74 2.83 -15.97
N ILE A 318 22.28 2.00 -15.08
CA ILE A 318 23.71 2.09 -14.73
C ILE A 318 24.61 1.55 -15.84
N ALA A 319 24.23 0.43 -16.45
CA ALA A 319 25.01 -0.13 -17.55
C ALA A 319 25.04 0.80 -18.77
N ARG A 320 23.97 1.58 -18.98
CA ARG A 320 23.77 2.47 -20.14
C ARG A 320 23.44 3.90 -19.68
N ARG A 321 24.17 4.42 -18.69
CA ARG A 321 23.88 5.72 -18.04
C ARG A 321 23.89 6.87 -19.03
N ASN A 322 24.90 6.90 -19.91
CA ASN A 322 25.06 7.96 -20.90
C ASN A 322 23.92 7.94 -21.94
N GLU A 323 23.43 6.76 -22.31
CA GLU A 323 22.29 6.62 -23.23
C GLU A 323 21.01 7.14 -22.57
N PHE A 324 20.75 6.75 -21.32
CA PHE A 324 19.59 7.24 -20.57
C PHE A 324 19.65 8.77 -20.34
N ALA A 325 20.82 9.29 -19.96
CA ALA A 325 21.05 10.72 -19.80
C ALA A 325 20.80 11.49 -21.10
N SER A 326 21.26 10.96 -22.24
CA SER A 326 21.01 11.55 -23.56
C SER A 326 19.52 11.62 -23.90
N VAL A 327 18.75 10.56 -23.59
CA VAL A 327 17.29 10.54 -23.79
C VAL A 327 16.60 11.60 -22.94
N LEU A 328 16.95 11.70 -21.65
CA LEU A 328 16.39 12.73 -20.76
C LEU A 328 16.81 14.14 -21.18
N GLN A 329 18.08 14.35 -21.53
CA GLN A 329 18.59 15.64 -21.98
C GLN A 329 17.88 16.10 -23.25
N SER A 330 17.72 15.20 -24.22
CA SER A 330 17.00 15.50 -25.48
C SER A 330 15.55 15.89 -25.21
N HIS A 331 14.87 15.19 -24.29
CA HIS A 331 13.51 15.54 -23.87
C HIS A 331 13.45 16.90 -23.18
N MET A 332 14.42 17.23 -22.32
CA MET A 332 14.50 18.52 -21.65
C MET A 332 14.79 19.66 -22.61
N LEU A 333 15.68 19.48 -23.57
CA LEU A 333 15.94 20.49 -24.61
C LEU A 333 14.68 20.77 -25.43
N ALA A 334 13.90 19.74 -25.78
CA ALA A 334 12.62 19.92 -26.46
C ALA A 334 11.62 20.72 -25.60
N LYS A 335 11.51 20.40 -24.30
CA LYS A 335 10.65 21.15 -23.36
C LYS A 335 11.11 22.59 -23.14
N ARG A 336 12.42 22.85 -23.16
CA ARG A 336 12.99 24.20 -23.09
C ARG A 336 12.56 25.01 -24.31
N GLY A 337 12.71 24.46 -25.51
CA GLY A 337 12.24 25.10 -26.74
C GLY A 337 10.72 25.38 -26.73
N GLU A 338 9.90 24.46 -26.22
CA GLU A 338 8.45 24.71 -26.02
C GLU A 338 8.17 25.84 -25.02
N ALA A 339 8.99 25.98 -23.98
CA ALA A 339 8.86 27.04 -22.96
C ALA A 339 9.35 28.40 -23.48
N GLU A 340 10.49 28.45 -24.16
CA GLU A 340 11.03 29.63 -24.85
C GLU A 340 10.00 30.18 -25.87
N ASN A 341 9.42 29.29 -26.67
CA ASN A 341 8.36 29.66 -27.62
C ASN A 341 7.13 30.25 -26.94
N ARG A 342 6.73 29.74 -25.78
CA ARG A 342 5.59 30.30 -25.00
C ARG A 342 5.92 31.66 -24.40
N LEU A 343 7.14 31.86 -23.90
CA LEU A 343 7.62 33.14 -23.39
C LEU A 343 7.69 34.20 -24.48
N ALA A 344 8.31 33.88 -25.63
CA ALA A 344 8.37 34.77 -26.79
C ALA A 344 6.97 35.17 -27.26
N GLN A 345 6.01 34.22 -27.27
CA GLN A 345 4.60 34.50 -27.57
C GLN A 345 3.93 35.44 -26.55
N ALA A 346 4.23 35.28 -25.25
CA ALA A 346 3.69 36.13 -24.20
C ALA A 346 4.23 37.56 -24.28
N ASP A 347 5.53 37.73 -24.55
CA ASP A 347 6.15 39.06 -24.64
C ASP A 347 5.72 39.80 -25.91
N ALA A 348 5.64 39.11 -27.05
CA ALA A 348 5.04 39.67 -28.28
C ALA A 348 3.58 40.12 -28.05
N SER A 349 2.80 39.35 -27.28
CA SER A 349 1.41 39.70 -26.93
C SER A 349 1.33 40.92 -26.01
N LYS A 350 2.22 41.07 -25.02
CA LYS A 350 2.28 42.26 -24.15
C LYS A 350 2.61 43.54 -24.94
N VAL A 351 3.54 43.46 -25.89
CA VAL A 351 3.90 44.60 -26.76
C VAL A 351 2.73 44.96 -27.67
N ALA A 352 2.04 43.96 -28.24
CA ALA A 352 0.83 44.19 -29.06
C ALA A 352 -0.30 44.89 -28.26
N VAL A 353 -0.50 44.52 -26.99
CA VAL A 353 -1.48 45.19 -26.11
C VAL A 353 -1.08 46.63 -25.82
N LYS A 354 0.20 46.92 -25.57
CA LYS A 354 0.68 48.29 -25.36
C LYS A 354 0.54 49.14 -26.63
N ALA A 355 0.88 48.60 -27.80
CA ALA A 355 0.67 49.26 -29.08
C ALA A 355 -0.81 49.59 -29.33
N HIS A 356 -1.71 48.67 -28.98
CA HIS A 356 -3.15 48.88 -29.04
C HIS A 356 -3.64 50.00 -28.10
N GLN A 357 -3.17 50.02 -26.84
CA GLN A 357 -3.53 51.09 -25.90
C GLN A 357 -3.05 52.47 -26.34
N ALA A 358 -1.84 52.55 -26.92
CA ALA A 358 -1.33 53.77 -27.52
C ALA A 358 -2.19 54.22 -28.71
N GLN A 359 -2.56 53.29 -29.60
CA GLN A 359 -3.41 53.59 -30.76
C GLN A 359 -4.82 54.07 -30.38
N GLU A 360 -5.44 53.49 -29.35
CA GLU A 360 -6.75 53.94 -28.85
C GLU A 360 -6.70 55.38 -28.32
N LYS A 361 -5.60 55.77 -27.66
CA LYS A 361 -5.40 57.14 -27.17
C LYS A 361 -5.26 58.13 -28.33
N VAL A 362 -4.41 57.82 -29.31
CA VAL A 362 -4.24 58.62 -30.54
C VAL A 362 -5.58 58.82 -31.24
N ARG A 363 -6.35 57.74 -31.44
CA ARG A 363 -7.67 57.78 -32.07
C ARG A 363 -8.72 58.56 -31.28
N ALA A 364 -8.69 58.50 -29.94
CA ALA A 364 -9.61 59.28 -29.12
C ALA A 364 -9.38 60.79 -29.28
N VAL A 365 -8.13 61.21 -29.48
CA VAL A 365 -7.78 62.61 -29.74
C VAL A 365 -8.12 63.01 -31.16
N GLU A 366 -7.88 62.14 -32.15
CA GLU A 366 -8.32 62.34 -33.55
C GLU A 366 -9.83 62.58 -33.65
N GLN A 367 -10.65 61.76 -32.97
CA GLN A 367 -12.11 61.92 -32.95
C GLN A 367 -12.54 63.24 -32.29
N ARG A 368 -11.83 63.68 -31.24
CA ARG A 368 -12.08 64.98 -30.60
C ARG A 368 -11.71 66.13 -31.53
N MET A 369 -10.63 66.00 -32.30
CA MET A 369 -10.23 66.96 -33.33
C MET A 369 -11.29 67.07 -34.42
N GLU A 370 -11.69 65.96 -35.05
CA GLU A 370 -12.72 65.95 -36.11
C GLU A 370 -14.05 66.55 -35.61
N ALA A 371 -14.47 66.18 -34.39
CA ALA A 371 -15.69 66.72 -33.80
C ALA A 371 -15.60 68.23 -33.51
N THR A 372 -14.41 68.72 -33.15
CA THR A 372 -14.15 70.14 -32.90
C THR A 372 -14.09 70.92 -34.21
N GLU A 373 -13.44 70.39 -35.25
CA GLU A 373 -13.42 70.94 -36.61
C GLU A 373 -14.82 71.06 -37.19
N LEU A 374 -15.64 70.01 -37.06
CA LEU A 374 -17.03 70.03 -37.53
C LEU A 374 -17.85 71.10 -36.80
N ARG A 375 -17.66 71.24 -35.48
CA ARG A 375 -18.33 72.28 -34.67
C ARG A 375 -17.88 73.69 -35.03
N ILE A 376 -16.60 73.88 -35.37
CA ILE A 376 -16.07 75.16 -35.85
C ILE A 376 -16.72 75.48 -37.19
N SER A 377 -16.71 74.55 -38.14
CA SER A 377 -17.31 74.71 -39.48
C SER A 377 -18.81 75.04 -39.41
N GLN A 378 -19.58 74.31 -38.59
CA GLN A 378 -21.01 74.58 -38.37
C GLN A 378 -21.26 75.96 -37.76
N LYS A 379 -20.39 76.41 -36.84
CA LYS A 379 -20.50 77.76 -36.26
C LYS A 379 -20.10 78.84 -37.26
N GLU A 380 -19.07 78.63 -38.06
CA GLU A 380 -18.68 79.56 -39.13
C GLU A 380 -19.80 79.72 -40.18
N GLU A 381 -20.45 78.62 -40.55
CA GLU A 381 -21.61 78.63 -41.44
C GLU A 381 -22.82 79.34 -40.80
N SER A 382 -23.09 79.08 -39.51
CA SER A 382 -24.10 79.80 -38.74
C SER A 382 -23.82 81.31 -38.67
N TYR A 383 -22.58 81.72 -38.42
CA TYR A 383 -22.19 83.12 -38.37
C TYR A 383 -22.24 83.80 -39.74
N ARG A 384 -21.88 83.10 -40.84
CA ARG A 384 -22.10 83.58 -42.22
C ARG A 384 -23.58 83.81 -42.54
N ASN A 385 -24.46 82.92 -42.06
CA ASN A 385 -25.91 83.05 -42.24
C ASN A 385 -26.52 84.17 -41.37
N VAL A 386 -25.89 84.53 -40.24
CA VAL A 386 -26.31 85.67 -39.40
C VAL A 386 -25.80 87.01 -39.99
N LEU A 387 -24.62 87.04 -40.61
CA LEU A 387 -24.05 88.24 -41.24
C LEU A 387 -24.73 88.62 -42.58
N SER A 388 -25.48 87.71 -43.20
CA SER A 388 -26.31 87.99 -44.38
C SER A 388 -27.69 88.58 -44.07
N VAL A 389 -28.04 88.72 -42.78
CA VAL A 389 -29.24 89.42 -42.30
C VAL A 389 -28.84 90.81 -41.77
N LYS A 390 -29.34 91.87 -42.40
CA LYS A 390 -29.06 93.27 -42.04
C LYS A 390 -29.27 93.49 -40.52
N PRO A 391 -28.27 93.98 -39.76
CA PRO A 391 -28.39 94.10 -38.31
C PRO A 391 -29.36 95.22 -37.90
N PRO A 392 -30.27 95.01 -36.93
CA PRO A 392 -31.03 96.09 -36.30
C PRO A 392 -30.09 96.98 -35.48
N LYS A 393 -30.23 98.30 -35.64
CA LYS A 393 -29.39 99.33 -34.99
C LYS A 393 -29.40 99.14 -33.46
N GLY A 394 -28.24 98.86 -32.84
CA GLY A 394 -28.06 98.96 -31.38
C GLY A 394 -27.29 97.86 -30.64
N LYS A 395 -26.79 96.79 -31.28
CA LYS A 395 -25.99 95.75 -30.59
C LYS A 395 -24.75 95.33 -31.37
N ILE A 396 -23.68 96.13 -31.30
CA ILE A 396 -22.36 95.81 -31.91
C ILE A 396 -21.54 94.84 -31.02
N GLY A 397 -21.86 94.71 -29.72
CA GLY A 397 -21.08 93.89 -28.78
C GLY A 397 -21.31 92.36 -28.82
N VAL A 398 -22.22 91.85 -29.66
CA VAL A 398 -22.49 90.40 -29.75
C VAL A 398 -21.53 89.72 -30.75
N THR A 399 -21.11 90.43 -31.80
CA THR A 399 -20.29 89.88 -32.89
C THR A 399 -18.83 89.65 -32.49
N GLU A 400 -18.26 90.53 -31.67
CA GLU A 400 -16.85 90.45 -31.22
C GLU A 400 -16.64 89.27 -30.25
N LYS A 401 -17.52 89.11 -29.25
CA LYS A 401 -17.52 87.94 -28.35
C LYS A 401 -17.75 86.61 -29.07
N GLN A 402 -18.53 86.61 -30.16
CA GLN A 402 -18.76 85.42 -30.98
C GLN A 402 -17.52 85.04 -31.80
N PHE A 403 -16.75 86.03 -32.27
CA PHE A 403 -15.50 85.84 -32.99
C PHE A 403 -14.37 85.40 -32.05
N GLU A 404 -14.24 86.02 -30.88
CA GLU A 404 -13.31 85.58 -29.81
C GLU A 404 -13.60 84.14 -29.37
N ALA A 405 -14.88 83.77 -29.20
CA ALA A 405 -15.25 82.40 -28.85
C ALA A 405 -15.00 81.39 -29.98
N LEU A 406 -14.92 81.83 -31.24
CA LEU A 406 -14.51 81.00 -32.37
C LEU A 406 -12.99 80.85 -32.41
N GLN A 407 -12.23 81.94 -32.17
CA GLN A 407 -10.77 81.90 -32.08
C GLN A 407 -10.31 80.99 -30.93
N ARG A 408 -10.85 81.13 -29.71
CA ARG A 408 -10.52 80.21 -28.60
C ARG A 408 -10.75 78.74 -28.91
N ARG A 409 -11.71 78.42 -29.78
CA ARG A 409 -11.95 77.04 -30.24
C ARG A 409 -10.96 76.59 -31.29
N ARG A 410 -10.49 77.50 -32.14
CA ARG A 410 -9.42 77.25 -33.11
C ARG A 410 -8.09 77.05 -32.38
N ASP A 411 -7.80 77.86 -31.38
CA ASP A 411 -6.63 77.69 -30.51
C ASP A 411 -6.69 76.33 -29.78
N ALA A 412 -7.84 75.97 -29.21
CA ALA A 412 -8.03 74.65 -28.61
C ALA A 412 -7.93 73.48 -29.62
N LEU A 413 -8.21 73.71 -30.90
CA LEU A 413 -8.00 72.72 -31.96
C LEU A 413 -6.51 72.58 -32.31
N ASP A 414 -5.77 73.68 -32.33
CA ASP A 414 -4.32 73.66 -32.55
C ASP A 414 -3.59 73.01 -31.36
N ASP A 415 -4.06 73.23 -30.13
CA ASP A 415 -3.60 72.50 -28.94
C ASP A 415 -3.84 70.98 -29.10
N LEU A 416 -5.04 70.56 -29.50
CA LEU A 416 -5.35 69.16 -29.77
C LEU A 416 -4.50 68.56 -30.90
N ARG A 417 -4.18 69.33 -31.95
CA ARG A 417 -3.28 68.92 -33.03
C ARG A 417 -1.86 68.70 -32.53
N SER A 418 -1.40 69.54 -31.61
CA SER A 418 -0.08 69.40 -30.99
C SER A 418 -0.02 68.16 -30.08
N GLU A 419 -1.07 67.91 -29.30
CA GLU A 419 -1.25 66.70 -28.47
C GLU A 419 -1.25 65.44 -29.34
N TYR A 420 -2.02 65.46 -30.44
CA TYR A 420 -2.07 64.38 -31.42
C TYR A 420 -0.69 64.07 -32.00
N ARG A 421 0.10 65.09 -32.37
CA ARG A 421 1.45 64.88 -32.93
C ARG A 421 2.39 64.20 -31.95
N VAL A 422 2.37 64.60 -30.67
CA VAL A 422 3.20 63.97 -29.62
C VAL A 422 2.79 62.52 -29.40
N MET A 423 1.48 62.25 -29.32
CA MET A 423 0.99 60.88 -29.16
C MET A 423 1.23 60.00 -30.40
N GLU A 424 1.21 60.58 -31.60
CA GLU A 424 1.55 59.89 -32.84
C GLU A 424 3.05 59.53 -32.85
N GLU A 425 3.94 60.43 -32.41
CA GLU A 425 5.37 60.14 -32.25
C GLU A 425 5.62 59.01 -31.23
N GLU A 426 5.00 59.07 -30.04
CA GLU A 426 5.07 57.98 -29.05
C GLU A 426 4.52 56.65 -29.60
N PHE A 427 3.46 56.71 -30.43
CA PHE A 427 2.92 55.53 -31.08
C PHE A 427 3.89 54.96 -32.13
N GLN A 428 4.53 55.80 -32.93
CA GLN A 428 5.54 55.35 -33.90
C GLN A 428 6.76 54.73 -33.21
N GLU A 429 7.19 55.25 -32.06
CA GLU A 429 8.27 54.66 -31.25
C GLU A 429 7.89 53.25 -30.74
N VAL A 430 6.64 53.07 -30.30
CA VAL A 430 6.11 51.74 -29.90
C VAL A 430 6.02 50.78 -31.10
N VAL A 431 5.68 51.28 -32.29
CA VAL A 431 5.64 50.49 -33.53
C VAL A 431 7.04 50.12 -34.01
N GLU A 432 8.02 51.01 -33.92
CA GLU A 432 9.42 50.72 -34.23
C GLU A 432 10.00 49.69 -33.26
N LYS A 433 9.71 49.81 -31.96
CA LYS A 433 10.13 48.81 -30.96
C LYS A 433 9.48 47.44 -31.20
N TYR A 434 8.25 47.42 -31.71
CA TYR A 434 7.60 46.18 -32.14
C TYR A 434 8.26 45.59 -33.40
N ARG A 435 8.63 46.43 -34.37
CA ARG A 435 9.37 46.00 -35.57
C ARG A 435 10.77 45.51 -35.21
N SER A 436 11.49 46.18 -34.33
CA SER A 436 12.83 45.75 -33.92
C SER A 436 12.80 44.41 -33.19
N ILE A 437 11.79 44.15 -32.35
CA ILE A 437 11.57 42.83 -31.73
C ILE A 437 11.13 41.79 -32.77
N ALA A 438 10.48 42.18 -33.87
CA ALA A 438 10.18 41.26 -34.97
C ALA A 438 11.41 40.98 -35.85
N ASP A 439 12.28 41.96 -36.04
CA ASP A 439 13.46 41.91 -36.90
C ASP A 439 14.68 41.27 -36.19
N GLU A 440 14.83 41.44 -34.88
CA GLU A 440 15.87 40.81 -34.03
C GLU A 440 15.68 39.27 -33.96
N PHE A 441 14.56 38.76 -34.46
CA PHE A 441 14.17 37.35 -34.45
C PHE A 441 14.12 36.66 -35.83
N ASP A 442 14.73 37.20 -36.89
CA ASP A 442 14.88 36.47 -38.18
C ASP A 442 16.27 35.78 -38.21
N ALA A 443 16.40 34.44 -38.26
CA ALA A 443 15.61 33.52 -39.06
C ALA A 443 15.38 32.14 -38.40
N PRO A 444 14.12 31.66 -38.39
CA PRO A 444 13.79 30.33 -38.90
C PRO A 444 12.57 30.35 -39.87
N PRO A 445 12.36 29.29 -40.69
CA PRO A 445 11.91 29.34 -42.09
C PRO A 445 10.47 29.84 -42.33
N ASP A 446 10.15 30.05 -43.61
CA ASP A 446 8.92 30.59 -44.26
C ASP A 446 7.54 30.27 -43.65
N ASP A 447 7.42 29.43 -42.62
CA ASP A 447 6.18 29.01 -41.98
C ASP A 447 5.60 30.02 -40.97
N ILE A 448 6.37 31.00 -40.45
CA ILE A 448 5.84 32.01 -39.50
C ILE A 448 4.96 33.07 -40.20
N LYS A 449 5.19 33.35 -41.50
CA LYS A 449 4.26 34.17 -42.32
C LYS A 449 2.84 33.57 -42.35
N ASN A 450 2.71 32.26 -42.08
CA ASN A 450 1.45 31.54 -41.99
C ASN A 450 0.97 31.27 -40.56
N SER A 451 1.63 31.83 -39.52
CA SER A 451 1.15 31.69 -38.14
C SER A 451 -0.27 32.26 -38.02
N SER A 452 -1.24 31.37 -37.83
CA SER A 452 -2.67 31.69 -37.66
C SER A 452 -2.91 32.78 -36.61
N ARG A 453 -2.00 32.92 -35.64
CA ARG A 453 -2.07 33.89 -34.54
C ARG A 453 -1.55 35.28 -34.92
N VAL A 454 -0.48 35.37 -35.71
CA VAL A 454 0.01 36.66 -36.27
C VAL A 454 -1.03 37.22 -37.24
N LYS A 455 -1.63 36.34 -38.04
CA LYS A 455 -2.77 36.68 -38.89
C LYS A 455 -3.98 37.13 -38.06
N MET A 456 -4.29 36.47 -36.94
CA MET A 456 -5.35 36.92 -36.01
C MET A 456 -5.07 38.28 -35.37
N ALA A 457 -3.82 38.60 -35.01
CA ALA A 457 -3.48 39.92 -34.47
C ALA A 457 -3.64 41.03 -35.53
N ILE A 458 -3.16 40.78 -36.75
CA ILE A 458 -3.35 41.68 -37.90
C ILE A 458 -4.84 41.83 -38.25
N ASP A 459 -5.59 40.73 -38.28
CA ASP A 459 -7.02 40.70 -38.56
C ASP A 459 -7.83 41.39 -37.46
N TYR A 460 -7.41 41.28 -36.19
CA TYR A 460 -7.98 42.00 -35.06
C TYR A 460 -7.79 43.52 -35.22
N VAL A 461 -6.57 43.96 -35.57
CA VAL A 461 -6.26 45.39 -35.81
C VAL A 461 -7.05 45.92 -37.01
N ARG A 462 -7.13 45.16 -38.12
CA ARG A 462 -7.94 45.52 -39.30
C ARG A 462 -9.42 45.58 -38.99
N ALA A 463 -9.94 44.61 -38.24
CA ALA A 463 -11.33 44.58 -37.79
C ALA A 463 -11.66 45.77 -36.89
N LYS A 464 -10.76 46.17 -35.98
CA LYS A 464 -10.92 47.37 -35.15
C LYS A 464 -10.93 48.67 -35.95
N LYS A 465 -10.09 48.77 -36.99
CA LYS A 465 -10.13 49.89 -37.94
C LYS A 465 -11.50 49.97 -38.64
N ALA A 466 -11.98 48.85 -39.17
CA ALA A 466 -13.28 48.77 -39.83
C ALA A 466 -14.46 49.10 -38.88
N GLU A 467 -14.39 48.68 -37.61
CA GLU A 467 -15.38 49.01 -36.58
C GLU A 467 -15.46 50.53 -36.35
N ALA A 468 -14.31 51.19 -36.25
CA ALA A 468 -14.23 52.64 -36.03
C ALA A 468 -14.78 53.43 -37.23
N GLU A 469 -14.41 53.05 -38.45
CA GLU A 469 -14.95 53.65 -39.69
C GLU A 469 -16.48 53.50 -39.76
N LEU A 470 -17.00 52.33 -39.37
CA LEU A 470 -18.44 52.09 -39.29
C LEU A 470 -19.12 52.94 -38.20
N LYS A 471 -18.51 53.08 -37.01
CA LYS A 471 -19.03 53.94 -35.93
C LYS A 471 -19.04 55.43 -36.33
N ALA A 472 -18.00 55.91 -37.01
CA ALA A 472 -17.94 57.25 -37.56
C ALA A 472 -19.04 57.47 -38.62
N LYS A 473 -19.21 56.50 -39.53
CA LYS A 473 -20.29 56.52 -40.55
C LYS A 473 -21.67 56.54 -39.90
N ILE A 474 -21.92 55.71 -38.87
CA ILE A 474 -23.15 55.72 -38.08
C ILE A 474 -23.39 57.09 -37.45
N THR A 475 -22.36 57.73 -36.93
CA THR A 475 -22.47 59.05 -36.29
C THR A 475 -22.83 60.14 -37.30
N ARG A 476 -22.21 60.11 -38.50
CA ARG A 476 -22.57 61.00 -39.62
C ARG A 476 -24.01 60.77 -40.07
N LEU A 477 -24.43 59.50 -40.21
CA LEU A 477 -25.80 59.13 -40.59
C LEU A 477 -26.84 59.58 -39.56
N LYS A 478 -26.60 59.38 -38.25
CA LYS A 478 -27.48 59.88 -37.17
C LYS A 478 -27.57 61.39 -37.14
N SER A 479 -26.47 62.08 -37.42
CA SER A 479 -26.44 63.54 -37.50
C SER A 479 -27.27 64.04 -38.69
N LYS A 480 -27.16 63.35 -39.85
CA LYS A 480 -27.97 63.62 -41.05
C LYS A 480 -29.45 63.30 -40.82
N GLU A 481 -29.78 62.17 -40.19
CA GLU A 481 -31.14 61.79 -39.77
C GLU A 481 -31.76 62.87 -38.88
N LYS A 482 -31.02 63.32 -37.86
CA LYS A 482 -31.48 64.38 -36.95
C LYS A 482 -31.72 65.69 -37.71
N TYR A 483 -30.81 66.08 -38.62
CA TYR A 483 -30.97 67.27 -39.45
C TYR A 483 -32.17 67.16 -40.40
N LEU A 484 -32.38 66.01 -41.06
CA LEU A 484 -33.51 65.76 -41.95
C LEU A 484 -34.85 65.73 -41.20
N ARG A 485 -34.89 65.17 -39.99
CA ARG A 485 -36.09 65.24 -39.12
C ARG A 485 -36.41 66.66 -38.66
N LEU A 486 -35.38 67.47 -38.39
CA LEU A 486 -35.54 68.89 -38.02
C LEU A 486 -35.96 69.78 -39.22
N SER A 487 -35.43 69.50 -40.42
CA SER A 487 -35.73 70.28 -41.64
C SER A 487 -37.00 69.82 -42.38
N GLY A 488 -37.40 68.56 -42.22
CA GLY A 488 -38.62 67.96 -42.79
C GLY A 488 -39.93 68.60 -42.31
N GLN A 489 -39.92 69.36 -41.22
CA GLN A 489 -41.07 70.20 -40.82
C GLN A 489 -41.35 71.37 -41.80
N LYS A 490 -40.46 71.65 -42.78
CA LYS A 490 -40.60 72.78 -43.71
C LYS A 490 -40.51 72.43 -45.21
N LEU A 491 -40.36 71.16 -45.61
CA LEU A 491 -40.18 70.74 -47.02
C LEU A 491 -41.01 69.47 -47.36
N LYS A 492 -41.43 69.34 -48.64
CA LYS A 492 -42.37 68.33 -49.17
C LYS A 492 -42.07 66.91 -48.66
N ALA A 493 -43.04 66.32 -47.95
CA ALA A 493 -42.89 65.15 -47.08
C ALA A 493 -42.37 63.86 -47.78
N ASP A 494 -42.66 63.65 -49.07
CA ASP A 494 -42.46 62.35 -49.70
C ASP A 494 -40.99 62.01 -50.02
N ASN A 495 -40.16 63.00 -50.37
CA ASN A 495 -38.74 62.75 -50.69
C ASN A 495 -37.89 62.61 -49.41
N ALA A 496 -38.21 63.37 -48.36
CA ALA A 496 -37.51 63.32 -47.08
C ALA A 496 -37.80 61.99 -46.34
N ALA A 497 -39.03 61.46 -46.45
CA ALA A 497 -39.40 60.17 -45.90
C ALA A 497 -38.58 59.02 -46.52
N ARG A 498 -38.43 59.00 -47.85
CA ARG A 498 -37.62 57.98 -48.56
C ARG A 498 -36.13 58.03 -48.20
N GLU A 499 -35.55 59.23 -48.04
CA GLU A 499 -34.17 59.35 -47.58
C GLU A 499 -33.98 58.94 -46.11
N LEU A 500 -34.96 59.24 -45.24
CA LEU A 500 -34.94 58.80 -43.85
C LEU A 500 -35.01 57.27 -43.73
N ASP A 501 -35.89 56.61 -44.49
CA ASP A 501 -35.97 55.15 -44.53
C ASP A 501 -34.65 54.53 -45.02
N ALA A 502 -34.02 55.10 -46.05
CA ALA A 502 -32.73 54.64 -46.54
C ALA A 502 -31.61 54.79 -45.49
N ILE A 503 -31.59 55.92 -44.76
CA ILE A 503 -30.63 56.16 -43.67
C ILE A 503 -30.86 55.18 -42.52
N GLU A 504 -32.11 54.88 -42.17
CA GLU A 504 -32.45 53.95 -41.10
C GLU A 504 -32.01 52.50 -41.44
N VAL A 505 -32.21 52.07 -42.68
CA VAL A 505 -31.71 50.77 -43.17
C VAL A 505 -30.18 50.70 -43.10
N ASP A 506 -29.48 51.75 -43.53
CA ASP A 506 -28.01 51.79 -43.46
C ASP A 506 -27.49 51.86 -42.03
N LEU A 507 -28.19 52.55 -41.12
CA LEU A 507 -27.86 52.55 -39.68
C LEU A 507 -28.03 51.16 -39.06
N ALA A 508 -29.11 50.45 -39.38
CA ALA A 508 -29.35 49.08 -38.91
C ALA A 508 -28.28 48.11 -39.44
N ARG A 509 -27.92 48.21 -40.73
CA ARG A 509 -26.88 47.38 -41.35
C ARG A 509 -25.51 47.60 -40.71
N ASN A 510 -25.08 48.86 -40.61
CA ASN A 510 -23.75 49.20 -40.08
C ASN A 510 -23.65 48.88 -38.58
N SER A 511 -24.71 49.10 -37.78
CA SER A 511 -24.70 48.78 -36.35
C SER A 511 -24.66 47.26 -36.08
N LYS A 512 -25.31 46.45 -36.92
CA LYS A 512 -25.20 44.99 -36.85
C LYS A 512 -23.79 44.50 -37.16
N GLN A 513 -23.12 45.13 -38.13
CA GLN A 513 -21.73 44.82 -38.49
C GLN A 513 -20.76 45.18 -37.36
N VAL A 514 -20.97 46.33 -36.70
CA VAL A 514 -20.22 46.72 -35.49
C VAL A 514 -20.38 45.69 -34.37
N LYS A 515 -21.60 45.26 -34.04
CA LYS A 515 -21.83 44.22 -33.01
C LYS A 515 -21.16 42.89 -33.33
N ARG A 516 -21.13 42.49 -34.61
CA ARG A 516 -20.42 41.27 -35.05
C ARG A 516 -18.92 41.38 -34.82
N LEU A 517 -18.34 42.55 -35.11
CA LEU A 517 -16.93 42.83 -34.87
C LEU A 517 -16.63 42.86 -33.36
N GLU A 518 -17.48 43.51 -32.53
CA GLU A 518 -17.38 43.52 -31.07
C GLU A 518 -17.33 42.10 -30.46
N GLY A 519 -18.17 41.17 -30.93
CA GLY A 519 -18.13 39.78 -30.48
C GLY A 519 -16.89 38.98 -30.90
N ILE A 520 -16.22 39.37 -32.00
CA ILE A 520 -14.90 38.80 -32.36
C ILE A 520 -13.84 39.33 -31.39
N PHE A 521 -13.91 40.61 -31.01
CA PHE A 521 -12.93 41.22 -30.11
C PHE A 521 -12.96 40.64 -28.70
N GLU A 522 -14.14 40.34 -28.15
CA GLU A 522 -14.26 39.75 -26.82
C GLU A 522 -13.64 38.35 -26.76
N LYS A 523 -13.82 37.54 -27.82
CA LYS A 523 -13.22 36.21 -27.93
C LYS A 523 -11.70 36.27 -28.10
N THR A 524 -11.23 37.17 -28.96
CA THR A 524 -9.79 37.32 -29.25
C THR A 524 -9.04 37.99 -28.10
N GLY A 525 -9.64 38.96 -27.41
CA GLY A 525 -9.05 39.65 -26.25
C GLY A 525 -8.84 38.73 -25.05
N LYS A 526 -9.82 37.84 -24.76
CA LYS A 526 -9.69 36.83 -23.69
C LYS A 526 -8.53 35.85 -23.95
N TYR A 527 -8.32 35.48 -25.21
CA TYR A 527 -7.24 34.59 -25.62
C TYR A 527 -5.84 35.17 -25.36
N PHE A 528 -5.66 36.48 -25.60
CA PHE A 528 -4.38 37.16 -25.37
C PHE A 528 -4.14 37.52 -23.90
N SER A 529 -5.19 37.77 -23.10
CA SER A 529 -5.05 38.03 -21.66
C SER A 529 -4.63 36.78 -20.87
N ASP A 530 -5.15 35.60 -21.23
CA ASP A 530 -4.83 34.35 -20.55
C ASP A 530 -3.35 33.95 -20.77
N SER A 531 -2.77 34.31 -21.92
CA SER A 531 -1.36 34.06 -22.26
C SER A 531 -0.38 35.00 -21.56
N ALA A 532 -0.79 36.22 -21.20
CA ALA A 532 0.09 37.23 -20.59
C ALA A 532 0.31 37.01 -19.08
N ASN A 533 -0.57 36.25 -18.43
CA ASN A 533 -0.51 35.94 -16.98
C ASN A 533 0.29 34.67 -16.64
N ALA A 534 0.85 33.97 -17.62
CA ALA A 534 1.74 32.85 -17.36
C ALA A 534 3.05 33.39 -16.74
N LYS A 535 3.33 33.06 -15.47
CA LYS A 535 4.66 33.27 -14.84
C LYS A 535 5.74 32.78 -15.81
N ALA A 536 6.85 33.51 -15.90
CA ALA A 536 7.97 33.08 -16.74
C ALA A 536 8.32 31.62 -16.42
N ASP A 537 8.28 30.76 -17.44
CA ASP A 537 8.55 29.35 -17.25
C ASP A 537 10.03 29.22 -16.90
N GLU A 538 10.34 29.01 -15.61
CA GLU A 538 11.71 28.88 -15.05
C GLU A 538 12.58 27.91 -15.87
N PHE A 539 11.92 26.95 -16.52
CA PHE A 539 12.51 25.97 -17.41
C PHE A 539 13.16 26.57 -18.67
N ALA A 540 12.66 27.70 -19.19
CA ALA A 540 13.21 28.37 -20.38
C ALA A 540 14.53 29.10 -20.12
N LEU A 541 14.88 29.34 -18.85
CA LEU A 541 16.07 30.07 -18.45
C LEU A 541 17.25 29.15 -18.11
N LEU A 542 17.07 27.83 -18.19
CA LEU A 542 18.09 26.84 -17.88
C LEU A 542 19.15 26.76 -18.98
N SER A 543 20.42 26.92 -18.59
CA SER A 543 21.56 26.64 -19.47
C SER A 543 21.71 25.14 -19.78
N ASP A 544 22.48 24.81 -20.83
CA ASP A 544 22.73 23.41 -21.20
C ASP A 544 23.43 22.63 -20.07
N ASP A 545 24.30 23.28 -19.30
CA ASP A 545 24.98 22.68 -18.14
C ASP A 545 24.01 22.47 -16.97
N GLU A 546 23.10 23.40 -16.69
CA GLU A 546 22.07 23.22 -15.67
C GLU A 546 21.07 22.11 -16.04
N ILE A 547 20.78 21.92 -17.34
CA ILE A 547 19.98 20.77 -17.81
C ILE A 547 20.73 19.46 -17.56
N ARG A 548 22.04 19.41 -17.85
CA ARG A 548 22.86 18.21 -17.57
C ARG A 548 22.86 17.90 -16.07
N ASP A 549 23.07 18.90 -15.23
CA ASP A 549 23.03 18.75 -13.77
C ASP A 549 21.66 18.26 -13.29
N LEU A 550 20.56 18.79 -13.84
CA LEU A 550 19.21 18.34 -13.52
C LEU A 550 18.95 16.90 -13.98
N VAL A 551 19.46 16.51 -15.15
CA VAL A 551 19.40 15.12 -15.65
C VAL A 551 20.17 14.19 -14.72
N ASP A 552 21.39 14.55 -14.34
CA ASP A 552 22.21 13.77 -13.42
C ASP A 552 21.55 13.64 -12.04
N GLU A 553 21.01 14.73 -11.49
CA GLU A 553 20.25 14.71 -10.23
C GLU A 553 18.99 13.83 -10.34
N THR A 554 18.30 13.85 -11.48
CA THR A 554 17.14 13.00 -11.74
C THR A 554 17.53 11.53 -11.80
N ILE A 555 18.63 11.19 -12.50
CA ILE A 555 19.18 9.84 -12.55
C ILE A 555 19.58 9.38 -11.15
N ASP A 556 20.29 10.20 -10.40
CA ASP A 556 20.74 9.87 -9.05
C ASP A 556 19.56 9.69 -8.09
N THR A 557 18.46 10.43 -8.30
CA THR A 557 17.22 10.23 -7.55
C THR A 557 16.53 8.91 -7.91
N ILE A 558 16.46 8.56 -9.20
CA ILE A 558 15.97 7.25 -9.64
C ILE A 558 16.82 6.13 -9.03
N LEU A 559 18.14 6.30 -9.04
CA LEU A 559 19.10 5.33 -8.51
C LEU A 559 19.16 5.31 -6.97
N GLY A 560 18.77 6.39 -6.29
CA GLY A 560 18.73 6.51 -4.83
C GLY A 560 17.46 5.93 -4.19
N ASN A 561 16.32 5.98 -4.88
CA ASN A 561 15.06 5.48 -4.33
C ASN A 561 14.93 3.94 -4.36
N ALA A 562 14.22 3.34 -3.40
CA ALA A 562 14.03 1.89 -3.31
C ALA A 562 13.40 1.27 -4.55
N ASP A 563 13.98 0.16 -5.04
CA ASP A 563 13.44 -0.67 -6.12
C ASP A 563 13.19 0.07 -7.45
N GLY A 564 13.86 1.22 -7.68
CA GLY A 564 13.70 2.01 -8.91
C GLY A 564 12.37 2.75 -9.00
N ARG A 565 11.69 2.92 -7.87
CA ARG A 565 10.40 3.61 -7.76
C ARG A 565 10.62 5.05 -7.36
N ILE A 566 9.79 5.97 -7.81
CA ILE A 566 9.81 7.34 -7.29
C ILE A 566 8.49 7.57 -6.53
N PRO A 567 8.53 7.80 -5.21
CA PRO A 567 7.34 8.17 -4.43
C PRO A 567 6.69 9.46 -4.95
N TYR A 568 5.38 9.64 -4.78
CA TYR A 568 4.66 10.83 -5.25
C TYR A 568 5.23 12.13 -4.66
N ASP A 569 5.64 12.13 -3.39
CA ASP A 569 6.27 13.26 -2.69
C ASP A 569 7.75 13.47 -3.05
N GLY A 570 8.44 12.40 -3.47
CA GLY A 570 9.85 12.45 -3.87
C GLY A 570 10.11 13.17 -5.21
N ILE A 571 9.05 13.42 -6.00
CA ILE A 571 9.12 14.16 -7.26
C ILE A 571 9.01 15.68 -7.01
N ILE A 572 8.19 16.09 -6.05
CA ILE A 572 7.78 17.49 -5.83
C ILE A 572 8.60 18.18 -4.72
N SER A 573 9.26 17.40 -3.86
CA SER A 573 10.02 17.94 -2.71
C SER A 573 11.41 18.47 -3.10
N GLY A 574 11.76 19.66 -2.59
CA GLY A 574 13.07 20.31 -2.76
C GLY A 574 13.04 21.56 -3.66
N PRO A 575 14.13 22.35 -3.70
CA PRO A 575 14.18 23.63 -4.43
C PRO A 575 13.90 23.53 -5.93
N ARG A 576 14.09 22.34 -6.53
CA ARG A 576 13.93 22.06 -7.98
C ARG A 576 12.83 21.04 -8.32
N GLY A 577 11.95 20.71 -7.37
CA GLY A 577 10.90 19.69 -7.53
C GLY A 577 10.03 19.82 -8.80
N PRO A 578 9.46 21.00 -9.10
CA PRO A 578 8.65 21.19 -10.31
C PRO A 578 9.41 20.97 -11.63
N LEU A 579 10.72 21.24 -11.67
CA LEU A 579 11.55 21.00 -12.86
C LEU A 579 11.79 19.49 -13.05
N LYS A 580 12.02 18.78 -11.94
CA LYS A 580 12.22 17.33 -11.91
C LYS A 580 10.97 16.53 -12.27
N GLU A 581 9.81 16.99 -11.83
CA GLU A 581 8.51 16.44 -12.25
C GLU A 581 8.36 16.47 -13.77
N ARG A 582 8.76 17.57 -14.40
CA ARG A 582 8.73 17.73 -15.85
C ARG A 582 9.78 16.86 -16.55
N THR A 583 10.98 16.68 -15.97
CA THR A 583 11.98 15.71 -16.47
C THR A 583 11.44 14.29 -16.52
N LEU A 584 10.67 13.91 -15.50
CA LEU A 584 10.07 12.59 -15.40
C LEU A 584 8.81 12.44 -16.25
N ASN A 585 8.20 13.53 -16.74
CA ASN A 585 7.05 13.53 -17.64
C ASN A 585 7.42 13.28 -19.12
N ILE A 586 8.29 12.29 -19.34
CA ILE A 586 8.67 11.76 -20.66
C ILE A 586 7.76 10.59 -21.03
N GLU A 587 7.42 10.40 -22.31
CA GLU A 587 6.64 9.24 -22.77
C GLU A 587 7.34 7.91 -22.43
N SER A 588 6.59 6.93 -21.92
CA SER A 588 7.12 5.62 -21.51
C SER A 588 7.74 4.88 -22.70
N ALA A 589 7.24 5.08 -23.92
CA ALA A 589 7.83 4.52 -25.14
C ALA A 589 9.30 4.97 -25.36
N LYS A 590 9.65 6.22 -25.01
CA LYS A 590 11.01 6.77 -25.20
C LYS A 590 12.02 6.20 -24.20
N ILE A 591 11.54 5.75 -23.03
CA ILE A 591 12.38 5.22 -21.94
C ILE A 591 12.10 3.74 -21.63
N GLN A 592 11.29 3.05 -22.45
CA GLN A 592 10.81 1.69 -22.23
C GLN A 592 11.96 0.72 -21.95
N ASP A 593 13.07 0.93 -22.64
CA ASP A 593 14.28 0.17 -22.53
C ASP A 593 14.94 0.25 -21.15
N PHE A 594 14.62 1.28 -20.37
CA PHE A 594 15.10 1.57 -19.03
C PHE A 594 14.03 1.34 -17.95
N LEU A 595 12.84 0.85 -18.33
CA LEU A 595 11.77 0.48 -17.41
C LEU A 595 11.84 -1.02 -17.07
N GLU A 596 11.32 -1.37 -15.90
CA GLU A 596 10.98 -2.75 -15.54
C GLU A 596 9.66 -3.12 -16.21
N LEU A 597 9.68 -4.19 -17.01
CA LEU A 597 8.56 -4.62 -17.82
C LEU A 597 7.88 -5.87 -17.27
N ASP A 598 8.45 -6.52 -16.25
CA ASP A 598 7.78 -7.62 -15.56
C ASP A 598 6.55 -7.08 -14.80
N ILE A 599 5.38 -7.20 -15.43
CA ILE A 599 4.14 -6.61 -14.94
C ILE A 599 3.73 -7.10 -13.54
N GLU A 600 4.14 -8.30 -13.14
CA GLU A 600 3.89 -8.81 -11.78
C GLU A 600 4.70 -8.01 -10.75
N GLN A 601 5.97 -7.74 -11.04
CA GLN A 601 6.83 -6.93 -10.17
C GLN A 601 6.33 -5.49 -10.13
N VAL A 602 5.99 -4.92 -11.28
CA VAL A 602 5.45 -3.54 -11.38
C VAL A 602 4.16 -3.42 -10.58
N LEU A 603 3.21 -4.35 -10.77
CA LEU A 603 1.91 -4.31 -10.09
C LEU A 603 2.03 -4.50 -8.57
N GLN A 604 2.84 -5.46 -8.11
CA GLN A 604 3.08 -5.65 -6.67
C GLN A 604 3.73 -4.41 -6.05
N ALA A 605 4.71 -3.84 -6.73
CA ALA A 605 5.42 -2.65 -6.29
C ALA A 605 4.50 -1.42 -6.25
N GLN A 606 3.65 -1.26 -7.25
CA GLN A 606 2.65 -0.22 -7.34
C GLN A 606 1.64 -0.31 -6.19
N VAL A 607 0.98 -1.46 -6.04
CA VAL A 607 -0.02 -1.66 -4.98
C VAL A 607 0.61 -1.42 -3.62
N ARG A 608 1.81 -1.94 -3.36
CA ARG A 608 2.51 -1.70 -2.09
C ARG A 608 2.81 -0.22 -1.82
N THR A 609 3.31 0.51 -2.82
CA THR A 609 3.67 1.93 -2.64
C THR A 609 2.43 2.82 -2.57
N MET A 610 1.52 2.71 -3.53
CA MET A 610 0.35 3.57 -3.61
C MET A 610 -0.65 3.29 -2.48
N SER A 611 -0.85 2.03 -2.08
CA SER A 611 -1.77 1.71 -0.97
C SER A 611 -1.31 2.35 0.34
N ALA A 612 0.00 2.43 0.60
CA ALA A 612 0.52 3.11 1.78
C ALA A 612 0.17 4.60 1.77
N ASP A 613 0.55 5.32 0.72
CA ASP A 613 0.33 6.76 0.63
C ASP A 613 -1.16 7.11 0.65
N VAL A 614 -1.98 6.35 -0.09
CA VAL A 614 -3.44 6.52 -0.15
C VAL A 614 -4.09 6.31 1.21
N GLU A 615 -3.80 5.20 1.89
CA GLU A 615 -4.46 4.89 3.16
C GLU A 615 -3.96 5.81 4.30
N ILE A 616 -2.68 6.22 4.29
CA ILE A 616 -2.16 7.24 5.22
C ILE A 616 -2.85 8.58 4.98
N ALA A 617 -2.95 9.04 3.73
CA ALA A 617 -3.59 10.30 3.38
C ALA A 617 -5.09 10.29 3.70
N LYS A 618 -5.81 9.19 3.42
CA LYS A 618 -7.22 9.03 3.82
C LYS A 618 -7.41 9.13 5.34
N LYS A 619 -6.47 8.60 6.13
CA LYS A 619 -6.57 8.58 7.59
C LYS A 619 -6.10 9.88 8.26
N PHE A 620 -5.02 10.48 7.76
CA PHE A 620 -4.30 11.58 8.41
C PHE A 620 -4.25 12.87 7.59
N GLY A 621 -4.86 12.89 6.40
CA GLY A 621 -4.91 14.01 5.47
C GLY A 621 -3.69 14.12 4.54
N ASP A 622 -2.53 13.62 4.95
CA ASP A 622 -1.28 13.74 4.20
C ASP A 622 -0.34 12.54 4.48
N PRO A 623 0.37 12.02 3.45
CA PRO A 623 1.23 10.83 3.57
C PRO A 623 2.50 11.05 4.41
N THR A 624 2.90 12.31 4.66
CA THR A 624 4.02 12.66 5.55
C THR A 624 3.60 12.70 7.02
N MET A 625 2.30 12.81 7.33
CA MET A 625 1.78 12.92 8.69
C MET A 625 2.36 14.11 9.48
N ALA A 626 2.77 15.18 8.79
CA ALA A 626 3.40 16.35 9.42
C ALA A 626 2.52 16.99 10.51
N GLU A 627 1.20 16.97 10.33
CA GLU A 627 0.24 17.46 11.33
C GLU A 627 0.25 16.62 12.61
N GLU A 628 0.28 15.30 12.49
CA GLU A 628 0.31 14.39 13.66
C GLU A 628 1.62 14.53 14.44
N ILE A 629 2.75 14.66 13.72
CA ILE A 629 4.04 14.95 14.35
C ILE A 629 4.01 16.29 15.09
N ARG A 630 3.39 17.33 14.50
CA ARG A 630 3.22 18.63 15.15
C ARG A 630 2.39 18.50 16.43
N LYS A 631 1.24 17.81 16.38
CA LYS A 631 0.38 17.58 17.54
C LYS A 631 1.11 16.85 18.68
N VAL A 632 1.93 15.84 18.37
CA VAL A 632 2.78 15.14 19.36
C VAL A 632 3.77 16.11 20.02
N ASN A 633 4.42 16.96 19.22
CA ASN A 633 5.36 17.95 19.74
C ASN A 633 4.66 19.01 20.60
N ASP A 634 3.50 19.50 20.16
CA ASP A 634 2.70 20.49 20.88
C ASP A 634 2.17 19.94 22.21
N GLU A 635 1.67 18.70 22.22
CA GLU A 635 1.22 18.03 23.44
C GLU A 635 2.38 17.87 24.44
N ALA A 636 3.54 17.42 23.96
CA ALA A 636 4.72 17.28 24.80
C ALA A 636 5.17 18.64 25.38
N ASN A 637 5.17 19.70 24.57
CA ASN A 637 5.49 21.06 25.02
C ASN A 637 4.50 21.54 26.10
N ARG A 638 3.19 21.26 25.93
CA ARG A 638 2.16 21.57 26.94
C ARG A 638 2.41 20.82 28.25
N LYS A 639 2.71 19.52 28.20
CA LYS A 639 3.00 18.71 29.41
C LYS A 639 4.28 19.18 30.10
N ILE A 640 5.31 19.55 29.34
CA ILE A 640 6.54 20.15 29.88
C ILE A 640 6.22 21.48 30.61
N ALA A 641 5.43 22.36 29.99
CA ALA A 641 5.01 23.61 30.64
C ALA A 641 4.17 23.38 31.92
N GLN A 642 3.36 22.31 31.96
CA GLN A 642 2.63 21.92 33.18
C GLN A 642 3.57 21.47 34.31
N VAL A 643 4.64 20.73 34.00
CA VAL A 643 5.68 20.36 34.97
C VAL A 643 6.35 21.61 35.54
N ASP A 644 6.53 22.65 34.73
CA ASP A 644 7.15 23.91 35.17
C ASP A 644 6.29 24.64 36.20
N GLY A 645 4.98 24.63 35.98
CA GLY A 645 3.98 25.23 36.88
C GLY A 645 3.73 24.45 38.18
N ARG A 646 4.22 23.21 38.33
CA ARG A 646 4.02 22.41 39.55
C ARG A 646 4.83 22.94 40.71
N SER A 647 4.18 23.33 41.81
CA SER A 647 4.86 23.82 43.02
C SER A 647 5.33 22.69 43.95
N ASP A 648 4.88 21.46 43.74
CA ASP A 648 5.15 20.29 44.58
C ASP A 648 6.43 19.53 44.19
N LEU A 649 7.10 19.93 43.11
CA LEU A 649 8.35 19.35 42.64
C LEU A 649 9.51 20.34 42.82
N ASP A 650 10.65 19.85 43.30
CA ASP A 650 11.89 20.62 43.33
C ASP A 650 12.49 20.77 41.92
N ALA A 651 13.53 21.60 41.79
CA ALA A 651 14.15 21.87 40.50
C ALA A 651 14.73 20.60 39.84
N ALA A 652 15.27 19.67 40.64
CA ALA A 652 15.85 18.42 40.14
C ALA A 652 14.78 17.45 39.62
N ALA A 653 13.65 17.32 40.32
CA ALA A 653 12.52 16.50 39.90
C ALA A 653 11.84 17.07 38.65
N LYS A 654 11.71 18.41 38.56
CA LYS A 654 11.22 19.07 37.34
C LYS A 654 12.13 18.77 36.16
N GLU A 655 13.43 18.95 36.29
CA GLU A 655 14.38 18.71 35.20
C GLU A 655 14.39 17.25 34.74
N LYS A 656 14.30 16.31 35.69
CA LYS A 656 14.17 14.87 35.40
C LYS A 656 12.90 14.57 34.59
N GLU A 657 11.77 15.15 34.98
CA GLU A 657 10.49 14.94 34.31
C GLU A 657 10.45 15.60 32.93
N ARG A 658 11.01 16.81 32.78
CA ARG A 658 11.22 17.46 31.47
C ARG A 658 12.04 16.59 30.53
N THR A 659 13.20 16.11 31.00
CA THR A 659 14.09 15.24 30.22
C THR A 659 13.37 13.94 29.82
N ARG A 660 12.57 13.37 30.73
CA ARG A 660 11.77 12.17 30.46
C ARG A 660 10.73 12.43 29.37
N LEU A 661 9.97 13.52 29.46
CA LEU A 661 8.98 13.93 28.46
C LEU A 661 9.62 14.27 27.11
N ASP A 662 10.76 14.98 27.08
CA ASP A 662 11.50 15.27 25.85
C ASP A 662 12.02 13.99 25.17
N LYS A 663 12.57 13.06 25.97
CA LYS A 663 12.99 11.74 25.46
C LYS A 663 11.81 10.96 24.90
N GLN A 664 10.66 11.02 25.55
CA GLN A 664 9.44 10.37 25.09
C GLN A 664 8.88 11.00 23.82
N ARG A 665 8.89 12.34 23.71
CA ARG A 665 8.56 13.08 22.49
C ARG A 665 9.44 12.64 21.33
N LYS A 666 10.76 12.67 21.50
CA LYS A 666 11.74 12.25 20.47
C LYS A 666 11.53 10.78 20.07
N ALA A 667 11.28 9.90 21.03
CA ALA A 667 10.99 8.50 20.77
C ALA A 667 9.67 8.32 20.00
N ALA A 668 8.62 9.05 20.37
CA ALA A 668 7.32 8.98 19.72
C ALA A 668 7.39 9.45 18.26
N VAL A 669 8.03 10.60 18.00
CA VAL A 669 8.23 11.12 16.63
C VAL A 669 9.01 10.10 15.80
N ARG A 670 10.17 9.63 16.29
CA ARG A 670 10.99 8.62 15.62
C ARG A 670 10.21 7.33 15.32
N ASP A 671 9.37 6.88 16.27
CA ASP A 671 8.62 5.64 16.14
C ASP A 671 7.44 5.78 15.16
N ILE A 672 6.74 6.92 15.16
CA ILE A 672 5.68 7.25 14.19
C ILE A 672 6.27 7.33 12.78
N GLU A 673 7.34 8.10 12.59
CA GLU A 673 8.05 8.21 11.31
C GLU A 673 8.58 6.86 10.87
N GLY A 674 9.17 6.09 11.78
CA GLY A 674 9.69 4.76 11.49
C GLY A 674 8.61 3.78 11.02
N ILE A 675 7.42 3.78 11.64
CA ILE A 675 6.29 2.95 11.20
C ILE A 675 5.75 3.45 9.84
N ARG A 676 5.53 4.77 9.70
CA ARG A 676 5.09 5.40 8.45
C ARG A 676 6.02 4.98 7.30
N ASP A 677 7.31 5.17 7.46
CA ASP A 677 8.30 4.89 6.41
C ASP A 677 8.43 3.40 6.12
N ARG A 678 8.18 2.52 7.11
CA ARG A 678 8.14 1.07 6.89
C ARG A 678 6.95 0.66 6.05
N LEU A 679 5.76 1.21 6.35
CA LEU A 679 4.55 0.99 5.56
C LEU A 679 4.77 1.48 4.12
N ARG A 680 5.35 2.66 3.95
CA ARG A 680 5.72 3.24 2.64
C ARG A 680 6.88 2.50 1.95
N GLY A 681 7.57 1.60 2.65
CA GLY A 681 8.71 0.86 2.10
C GLY A 681 9.97 1.69 1.89
N GLN A 682 10.09 2.82 2.58
CA GLN A 682 11.16 3.81 2.49
C GLN A 682 12.10 3.81 3.70
N TYR A 683 11.77 3.04 4.74
CA TYR A 683 12.55 3.02 5.97
C TYR A 683 13.97 2.46 5.80
N ALA A 684 14.96 3.15 6.35
CA ALA A 684 16.37 2.75 6.42
C ALA A 684 16.97 2.31 5.07
N LEU A 685 16.58 3.00 3.99
CA LEU A 685 17.20 2.78 2.69
C LEU A 685 18.68 3.21 2.74
N PRO A 686 19.61 2.32 2.34
CA PRO A 686 21.03 2.67 2.29
C PRO A 686 21.27 3.74 1.21
N SER A 687 22.19 4.68 1.49
CA SER A 687 22.61 5.69 0.52
C SER A 687 23.23 5.09 -0.75
N ASN A 688 23.92 3.96 -0.62
CA ASN A 688 24.36 3.13 -1.74
C ASN A 688 23.77 1.71 -1.61
N PRO A 689 22.58 1.45 -2.18
CA PRO A 689 21.94 0.13 -2.17
C PRO A 689 22.73 -0.99 -2.86
N ASP A 690 23.82 -0.64 -3.54
CA ASP A 690 24.54 -1.52 -4.46
C ASP A 690 25.91 -1.92 -3.98
N GLY A 691 26.29 -1.45 -2.78
CA GLY A 691 27.51 -1.86 -2.11
C GLY A 691 27.60 -3.39 -2.04
N VAL A 692 28.79 -3.92 -2.36
CA VAL A 692 29.06 -5.37 -2.44
C VAL A 692 28.64 -6.09 -1.16
N VAL A 693 28.87 -5.48 0.01
CA VAL A 693 28.52 -6.02 1.32
C VAL A 693 27.00 -6.16 1.50
N LEU A 694 26.22 -5.16 1.08
CA LEU A 694 24.75 -5.19 1.18
C LEU A 694 24.15 -6.24 0.25
N ARG A 695 24.68 -6.34 -0.97
CA ARG A 695 24.28 -7.37 -1.95
C ARG A 695 24.59 -8.78 -1.45
N ALA A 696 25.79 -8.99 -0.92
CA ALA A 696 26.17 -10.26 -0.31
C ALA A 696 25.26 -10.63 0.87
N GLY A 697 24.88 -9.65 1.69
CA GLY A 697 23.91 -9.83 2.79
C GLY A 697 22.53 -10.30 2.32
N ARG A 698 21.99 -9.68 1.26
CA ARG A 698 20.70 -10.07 0.64
C ARG A 698 20.74 -11.48 0.05
N VAL A 699 21.80 -11.80 -0.70
CA VAL A 699 22.00 -13.15 -1.27
C VAL A 699 22.09 -14.19 -0.16
N ALA A 700 22.87 -13.91 0.89
CA ALA A 700 22.98 -14.81 2.03
C ALA A 700 21.65 -15.02 2.74
N ARG A 701 20.84 -13.96 2.93
CA ARG A 701 19.49 -14.08 3.51
C ARG A 701 18.56 -14.94 2.64
N ASN A 702 18.59 -14.79 1.33
CA ASN A 702 17.84 -15.64 0.39
C ASN A 702 18.32 -17.10 0.42
N LEU A 703 19.63 -17.35 0.48
CA LEU A 703 20.17 -18.69 0.65
C LEU A 703 19.78 -19.31 1.99
N ASN A 704 19.79 -18.52 3.07
CA ASN A 704 19.30 -18.95 4.38
C ASN A 704 17.82 -19.34 4.33
N TYR A 705 16.99 -18.58 3.62
CA TYR A 705 15.58 -18.91 3.39
C TYR A 705 15.44 -20.30 2.74
N LEU A 706 16.16 -20.54 1.64
CA LEU A 706 16.12 -21.79 0.88
C LEU A 706 16.70 -23.00 1.63
N ARG A 707 17.75 -22.81 2.44
CA ARG A 707 18.45 -23.91 3.11
C ARG A 707 17.84 -24.25 4.49
N LEU A 708 17.31 -23.26 5.22
CA LEU A 708 16.88 -23.45 6.61
C LEU A 708 15.36 -23.70 6.75
N LEU A 709 14.51 -23.10 5.91
CA LEU A 709 13.05 -23.14 6.12
C LEU A 709 12.31 -24.31 5.45
N GLY A 710 13.02 -25.27 4.84
CA GLY A 710 12.40 -26.43 4.18
C GLY A 710 11.56 -27.33 5.10
N GLY A 711 11.82 -27.30 6.42
CA GLY A 711 11.08 -28.04 7.42
C GLY A 711 10.00 -27.25 8.17
N MET A 712 9.72 -25.99 7.81
CA MET A 712 8.89 -25.08 8.62
C MET A 712 7.50 -25.64 8.92
N LYS A 713 6.85 -26.32 7.97
CA LYS A 713 5.49 -26.85 8.19
C LYS A 713 5.28 -27.58 9.50
N VAL A 714 6.21 -28.48 9.81
CA VAL A 714 6.13 -29.30 11.02
C VAL A 714 6.27 -28.44 12.27
N SER A 715 6.99 -27.32 12.17
CA SER A 715 7.10 -26.30 13.21
C SER A 715 5.86 -25.40 13.32
N ALA A 716 5.00 -25.34 12.31
CA ALA A 716 3.76 -24.55 12.32
C ALA A 716 2.51 -25.36 12.72
N ILE A 717 2.64 -26.66 13.01
CA ILE A 717 1.53 -27.47 13.55
C ILE A 717 0.90 -26.82 14.79
N PRO A 718 1.67 -26.28 15.76
CA PRO A 718 1.09 -25.67 16.96
C PRO A 718 0.29 -24.39 16.70
N ASP A 719 0.44 -23.75 15.53
CA ASP A 719 -0.37 -22.59 15.15
C ASP A 719 -1.88 -22.93 15.12
N MET A 720 -2.26 -24.21 14.98
CA MET A 720 -3.66 -24.66 15.07
C MET A 720 -4.29 -24.40 16.44
N GLY A 721 -3.51 -24.49 17.53
CA GLY A 721 -4.01 -24.22 18.88
C GLY A 721 -4.44 -22.75 19.07
N ARG A 722 -3.95 -21.84 18.22
CA ARG A 722 -4.18 -20.40 18.36
C ARG A 722 -5.59 -19.99 17.97
N VAL A 723 -6.25 -20.74 17.08
CA VAL A 723 -7.68 -20.55 16.79
C VAL A 723 -8.50 -20.78 18.07
N ILE A 724 -8.14 -21.82 18.83
CA ILE A 724 -8.80 -22.15 20.10
C ILE A 724 -8.49 -21.09 21.17
N THR A 725 -7.25 -20.61 21.26
CA THR A 725 -6.86 -19.51 22.18
C THR A 725 -7.75 -18.28 21.96
N VAL A 726 -7.98 -17.90 20.70
CA VAL A 726 -8.70 -16.67 20.37
C VAL A 726 -10.23 -16.86 20.43
N HIS A 727 -10.74 -17.92 19.82
CA HIS A 727 -12.17 -18.11 19.59
C HIS A 727 -12.84 -19.10 20.54
N GLY A 728 -12.06 -19.85 21.31
CA GLY A 728 -12.53 -20.95 22.15
C GLY A 728 -12.65 -22.26 21.39
N MET A 729 -12.73 -23.35 22.15
CA MET A 729 -12.83 -24.71 21.61
C MET A 729 -14.13 -24.92 20.84
N THR A 730 -15.25 -24.50 21.42
CA THR A 730 -16.59 -24.67 20.84
C THR A 730 -16.68 -24.03 19.45
N SER A 731 -16.30 -22.76 19.31
CA SER A 731 -16.35 -22.05 18.02
C SER A 731 -15.40 -22.67 17.00
N ALA A 732 -14.18 -23.06 17.41
CA ALA A 732 -13.22 -23.71 16.51
C ALA A 732 -13.76 -25.02 15.94
N PHE A 733 -14.49 -25.81 16.74
CA PHE A 733 -15.10 -27.06 16.31
C PHE A 733 -16.41 -26.85 15.54
N ARG A 734 -17.37 -26.12 16.12
CA ARG A 734 -18.72 -25.90 15.59
C ARG A 734 -18.69 -25.10 14.30
N ASP A 735 -17.93 -24.00 14.26
CA ASP A 735 -17.96 -23.06 13.14
C ASP A 735 -16.82 -23.34 12.15
N GLY A 736 -15.77 -24.07 12.54
CA GLY A 736 -14.63 -24.40 11.67
C GLY A 736 -14.61 -25.87 11.22
N PHE A 737 -14.31 -26.77 12.15
CA PHE A 737 -13.99 -28.17 11.84
C PHE A 737 -15.21 -28.97 11.34
N LEU A 738 -16.37 -28.82 11.99
CA LEU A 738 -17.59 -29.54 11.66
C LEU A 738 -18.09 -29.19 10.23
N PRO A 739 -18.18 -27.90 9.84
CA PRO A 739 -18.46 -27.51 8.47
C PRO A 739 -17.50 -28.03 7.43
N MET A 740 -16.20 -28.07 7.73
CA MET A 740 -15.20 -28.58 6.79
C MET A 740 -15.48 -30.04 6.42
N MET A 741 -15.94 -30.85 7.38
CA MET A 741 -16.26 -32.26 7.15
C MET A 741 -17.65 -32.48 6.54
N ARG A 742 -18.66 -31.73 7.01
CA ARG A 742 -20.07 -31.94 6.62
C ARG A 742 -20.47 -31.20 5.35
N ASN A 743 -19.97 -29.98 5.15
CA ASN A 743 -20.32 -29.13 4.00
C ASN A 743 -19.07 -28.42 3.43
N PHE A 744 -18.16 -29.22 2.85
CA PHE A 744 -16.92 -28.72 2.27
C PHE A 744 -17.14 -27.70 1.14
N ARG A 745 -18.27 -27.77 0.43
CA ARG A 745 -18.60 -26.82 -0.64
C ARG A 745 -18.88 -25.43 -0.08
N ALA A 746 -19.71 -25.33 0.95
CA ALA A 746 -19.96 -24.07 1.65
C ALA A 746 -18.69 -23.56 2.36
N PHE A 747 -17.91 -24.46 2.98
CA PHE A 747 -16.59 -24.11 3.54
C PHE A 747 -15.68 -23.45 2.49
N ARG A 748 -15.60 -24.01 1.28
CA ARG A 748 -14.80 -23.45 0.19
C ARG A 748 -15.33 -22.09 -0.28
N ALA A 749 -16.65 -21.89 -0.29
CA ALA A 749 -17.25 -20.59 -0.61
C ALA A 749 -16.91 -19.53 0.45
N ALA A 750 -17.07 -19.86 1.74
CA ALA A 750 -16.65 -18.99 2.85
C ALA A 750 -15.16 -18.67 2.81
N ALA A 751 -14.32 -19.66 2.50
CA ALA A 751 -12.87 -19.48 2.35
C ALA A 751 -12.51 -18.54 1.19
N GLU A 752 -13.36 -18.40 0.18
CA GLU A 752 -13.18 -17.43 -0.90
C GLU A 752 -13.55 -16.00 -0.44
N GLU A 753 -14.53 -15.84 0.45
CA GLU A 753 -14.82 -14.53 1.09
C GLU A 753 -13.67 -14.04 1.96
N VAL A 754 -12.98 -14.96 2.66
CA VAL A 754 -11.75 -14.64 3.42
C VAL A 754 -10.66 -14.09 2.48
N LYS A 755 -10.50 -14.65 1.28
CA LYS A 755 -9.57 -14.11 0.27
C LYS A 755 -9.99 -12.74 -0.24
N GLN A 756 -11.29 -12.53 -0.43
CA GLN A 756 -11.83 -11.23 -0.85
C GLN A 756 -11.64 -10.14 0.22
N ALA A 757 -11.46 -10.51 1.50
CA ALA A 757 -11.10 -9.57 2.55
C ALA A 757 -9.63 -9.11 2.47
N GLY A 758 -8.75 -9.83 1.76
CA GLY A 758 -7.33 -9.49 1.62
C GLY A 758 -6.37 -10.38 2.41
N THR A 759 -6.85 -11.50 2.97
CA THR A 759 -6.01 -12.46 3.70
C THR A 759 -6.10 -13.88 3.10
N ALA A 760 -5.27 -14.81 3.55
CA ALA A 760 -5.14 -16.16 3.00
C ALA A 760 -4.70 -16.24 1.52
N LEU A 761 -3.94 -15.23 1.05
CA LEU A 761 -3.43 -15.10 -0.31
C LEU A 761 -2.00 -15.65 -0.48
N ASP A 762 -1.48 -16.40 0.50
CA ASP A 762 -0.09 -16.87 0.55
C ASP A 762 0.28 -17.79 -0.64
N MET A 763 -0.70 -18.42 -1.28
CA MET A 763 -0.48 -19.22 -2.49
C MET A 763 -0.04 -18.40 -3.72
N ILE A 764 -0.27 -17.08 -3.68
CA ILE A 764 0.03 -16.12 -4.74
C ILE A 764 1.14 -15.16 -4.28
N LEU A 765 1.00 -14.59 -3.08
CA LEU A 765 1.88 -13.51 -2.63
C LEU A 765 2.99 -13.96 -1.64
N ASP A 766 2.89 -15.16 -1.04
CA ASP A 766 3.82 -15.72 -0.03
C ASP A 766 4.33 -14.73 1.05
N THR A 767 3.51 -13.73 1.40
CA THR A 767 3.94 -12.57 2.19
C THR A 767 4.43 -12.95 3.58
N ARG A 768 3.80 -13.96 4.21
CA ARG A 768 4.20 -14.43 5.55
C ARG A 768 5.59 -15.03 5.57
N ALA A 769 5.90 -15.93 4.64
CA ALA A 769 7.18 -16.63 4.63
C ALA A 769 8.33 -15.63 4.34
N MET A 770 8.12 -14.72 3.40
CA MET A 770 9.07 -13.63 3.11
C MET A 770 9.25 -12.68 4.30
N ALA A 771 8.18 -12.37 5.05
CA ALA A 771 8.25 -11.51 6.24
C ALA A 771 9.01 -12.16 7.41
N ILE A 772 8.91 -13.47 7.58
CA ILE A 772 9.68 -14.25 8.58
C ILE A 772 11.16 -14.36 8.17
N ALA A 773 11.41 -14.46 6.87
CA ALA A 773 12.76 -14.55 6.33
C ALA A 773 13.46 -13.19 6.16
N ASP A 774 12.75 -12.09 6.42
CA ASP A 774 13.22 -10.70 6.24
C ASP A 774 13.75 -10.43 4.82
N ILE A 775 13.09 -10.99 3.80
CA ILE A 775 13.41 -10.84 2.36
C ILE A 775 12.31 -10.09 1.57
N THR A 776 11.37 -9.44 2.27
CA THR A 776 10.28 -8.70 1.62
C THR A 776 10.79 -7.52 0.81
N GLY A 777 10.30 -7.39 -0.42
CA GLY A 777 10.58 -6.24 -1.28
C GLY A 777 12.01 -6.17 -1.81
N GLU A 778 12.79 -7.25 -1.78
CA GLU A 778 14.12 -7.30 -2.39
C GLU A 778 14.02 -7.51 -3.90
N PHE A 779 13.64 -6.47 -4.64
CA PHE A 779 13.60 -6.49 -6.10
C PHE A 779 14.66 -5.55 -6.65
N GLY A 780 15.82 -6.08 -7.04
CA GLY A 780 16.85 -5.24 -7.64
C GLY A 780 18.24 -5.87 -7.76
N ARG A 781 18.84 -5.64 -8.94
CA ARG A 781 20.26 -5.81 -9.31
C ARG A 781 20.85 -7.20 -9.43
N HIS A 782 20.08 -8.08 -10.07
CA HIS A 782 20.46 -9.47 -10.20
C HIS A 782 21.45 -9.76 -11.34
N SER A 783 22.68 -10.14 -10.96
CA SER A 783 23.49 -11.03 -11.78
C SER A 783 22.69 -12.28 -12.20
N LYS A 784 23.13 -13.04 -13.21
CA LYS A 784 22.43 -14.29 -13.62
C LYS A 784 22.26 -15.26 -12.43
N PHE A 785 23.26 -15.32 -11.54
CA PHE A 785 23.22 -16.12 -10.31
C PHE A 785 22.15 -15.63 -9.33
N GLU A 786 22.14 -14.33 -9.00
CA GLU A 786 21.15 -13.75 -8.10
C GLU A 786 19.72 -13.91 -8.62
N ARG A 787 19.52 -13.81 -9.93
CA ARG A 787 18.23 -14.06 -10.60
C ARG A 787 17.76 -15.49 -10.38
N GLY A 788 18.68 -16.45 -10.47
CA GLY A 788 18.40 -17.86 -10.20
C GLY A 788 17.96 -18.08 -8.75
N ILE A 789 18.72 -17.55 -7.78
CA ILE A 789 18.37 -17.65 -6.36
C ILE A 789 17.03 -16.98 -6.06
N GLN A 790 16.79 -15.77 -6.58
CA GLN A 790 15.52 -15.06 -6.38
C GLN A 790 14.33 -15.83 -6.98
N SER A 791 14.49 -16.41 -8.17
CA SER A 791 13.46 -17.24 -8.79
C SER A 791 13.16 -18.51 -7.97
N LEU A 792 14.17 -19.10 -7.33
CA LEU A 792 13.96 -20.23 -6.43
C LEU A 792 13.27 -19.78 -5.13
N SER A 793 13.70 -18.66 -4.53
CA SER A 793 13.10 -18.10 -3.31
C SER A 793 11.62 -17.80 -3.49
N SER A 794 11.22 -17.10 -4.57
CA SER A 794 9.82 -16.76 -4.84
C SER A 794 8.89 -17.98 -4.93
N ARG A 795 9.40 -19.15 -5.35
CA ARG A 795 8.63 -20.39 -5.49
C ARG A 795 8.81 -21.34 -4.30
N PHE A 796 9.74 -21.05 -3.40
CA PHE A 796 10.09 -21.96 -2.31
C PHE A 796 8.94 -22.18 -1.33
N GLY A 797 8.12 -21.15 -1.06
CA GLY A 797 6.92 -21.29 -0.22
C GLY A 797 5.98 -22.39 -0.71
N VAL A 798 5.85 -22.54 -2.03
CA VAL A 798 5.04 -23.60 -2.65
C VAL A 798 5.73 -24.96 -2.56
N VAL A 799 7.02 -25.02 -2.91
CA VAL A 799 7.79 -26.30 -2.95
C VAL A 799 7.97 -26.88 -1.55
N SER A 800 8.25 -26.04 -0.56
CA SER A 800 8.25 -26.39 0.86
C SER A 800 6.86 -26.68 1.43
N LEU A 801 5.82 -26.45 0.61
CA LEU A 801 4.38 -26.39 0.89
C LEU A 801 3.97 -25.48 2.08
N MET A 802 4.83 -24.55 2.50
CA MET A 802 4.50 -23.54 3.50
C MET A 802 3.33 -22.66 3.06
N ALA A 803 3.34 -22.21 1.80
CA ALA A 803 2.28 -21.37 1.24
C ALA A 803 0.88 -22.02 1.32
N PRO A 804 0.66 -23.27 0.88
CA PRO A 804 -0.65 -23.91 1.03
C PRO A 804 -1.01 -24.17 2.50
N TRP A 805 -0.07 -24.53 3.37
CA TRP A 805 -0.35 -24.67 4.80
C TRP A 805 -0.83 -23.34 5.41
N ASN A 806 -0.10 -22.25 5.14
CA ASN A 806 -0.45 -20.91 5.61
C ASN A 806 -1.81 -20.46 5.08
N ALA A 807 -2.06 -20.65 3.79
CA ALA A 807 -3.33 -20.29 3.17
C ALA A 807 -4.49 -21.06 3.80
N SER A 808 -4.38 -22.38 3.95
CA SER A 808 -5.41 -23.21 4.60
C SER A 808 -5.66 -22.78 6.05
N MET A 809 -4.60 -22.53 6.83
CA MET A 809 -4.73 -22.07 8.21
C MET A 809 -5.41 -20.70 8.30
N LYS A 810 -5.05 -19.75 7.44
CA LYS A 810 -5.69 -18.43 7.38
C LYS A 810 -7.14 -18.50 6.90
N GLN A 811 -7.45 -19.39 5.96
CA GLN A 811 -8.84 -19.65 5.55
C GLN A 811 -9.67 -20.19 6.70
N PHE A 812 -9.17 -21.20 7.41
CA PHE A 812 -9.84 -21.78 8.57
C PHE A 812 -10.05 -20.75 9.68
N ALA A 813 -8.99 -20.02 10.06
CA ALA A 813 -9.07 -18.95 11.04
C ALA A 813 -10.05 -17.85 10.60
N GLY A 814 -9.99 -17.44 9.34
CA GLY A 814 -10.84 -16.37 8.79
C GLY A 814 -12.32 -16.75 8.76
N LEU A 815 -12.63 -18.01 8.48
CA LEU A 815 -14.00 -18.51 8.53
C LEU A 815 -14.54 -18.49 9.97
N VAL A 816 -13.79 -19.04 10.93
CA VAL A 816 -14.21 -19.01 12.35
C VAL A 816 -14.37 -17.57 12.85
N THR A 817 -13.44 -16.68 12.49
CA THR A 817 -13.53 -15.25 12.80
C THR A 817 -14.78 -14.62 12.20
N MET A 818 -15.05 -14.85 10.92
CA MET A 818 -16.24 -14.33 10.23
C MET A 818 -17.51 -14.78 10.93
N SER A 819 -17.64 -16.09 11.22
CA SER A 819 -18.80 -16.61 11.91
C SER A 819 -19.01 -15.95 13.27
N ASN A 820 -17.93 -15.81 14.06
CA ASN A 820 -18.00 -15.17 15.37
C ASN A 820 -18.37 -13.68 15.30
N VAL A 821 -17.81 -12.93 14.34
CA VAL A 821 -18.13 -11.51 14.15
C VAL A 821 -19.60 -11.34 13.74
N LEU A 822 -20.09 -12.16 12.79
CA LEU A 822 -21.48 -12.10 12.34
C LEU A 822 -22.46 -12.46 13.46
N GLN A 823 -22.21 -13.56 14.18
CA GLN A 823 -23.07 -13.97 15.30
C GLN A 823 -23.04 -12.96 16.45
N ALA A 824 -21.87 -12.36 16.75
CA ALA A 824 -21.78 -11.30 17.75
C ALA A 824 -22.53 -10.03 17.30
N ALA A 825 -22.39 -9.63 16.02
CA ALA A 825 -23.11 -8.49 15.46
C ALA A 825 -24.64 -8.69 15.50
N GLN A 826 -25.12 -9.89 15.16
CA GLN A 826 -26.54 -10.24 15.29
C GLN A 826 -27.04 -10.18 16.73
N ARG A 827 -26.24 -10.66 17.70
CA ARG A 827 -26.58 -10.56 19.13
C ARG A 827 -26.60 -9.12 19.61
N VAL A 828 -25.70 -8.26 19.13
CA VAL A 828 -25.73 -6.82 19.41
C VAL A 828 -27.02 -6.20 18.86
N ALA A 829 -27.36 -6.46 17.59
CA ALA A 829 -28.58 -5.96 16.98
C ALA A 829 -29.87 -6.46 17.67
N ALA A 830 -29.83 -7.65 18.28
CA ALA A 830 -30.94 -8.21 19.05
C ALA A 830 -30.97 -7.76 20.52
N GLY A 831 -30.02 -6.95 20.99
CA GLY A 831 -29.90 -6.57 22.41
C GLY A 831 -29.52 -7.73 23.34
N ALA A 832 -28.98 -8.82 22.80
CA ALA A 832 -28.63 -10.06 23.50
C ALA A 832 -27.10 -10.30 23.57
N ALA A 833 -26.28 -9.30 23.24
CA ALA A 833 -24.83 -9.41 23.28
C ALA A 833 -24.31 -9.47 24.72
N SER A 834 -23.39 -10.39 24.99
CA SER A 834 -22.68 -10.43 26.25
C SER A 834 -21.64 -9.30 26.33
N PRO A 835 -21.18 -8.91 27.54
CA PRO A 835 -20.06 -7.98 27.67
C PRO A 835 -18.77 -8.45 26.97
N LYS A 836 -18.60 -9.76 26.79
CA LYS A 836 -17.47 -10.35 26.06
C LYS A 836 -17.60 -10.10 24.55
N ASP A 837 -18.81 -10.16 24.01
CA ASP A 837 -19.06 -9.90 22.58
C ASP A 837 -18.80 -8.44 22.24
N ILE A 838 -19.36 -7.52 23.05
CA ILE A 838 -19.15 -6.08 22.89
C ILE A 838 -17.65 -5.76 22.93
N ARG A 839 -16.93 -6.31 23.92
CA ARG A 839 -15.48 -6.09 24.04
C ARG A 839 -14.69 -6.65 22.86
N ARG A 840 -15.00 -7.86 22.40
CA ARG A 840 -14.29 -8.51 21.28
C ARG A 840 -14.53 -7.78 19.97
N LEU A 841 -15.78 -7.40 19.69
CA LEU A 841 -16.12 -6.57 18.52
C LEU A 841 -15.37 -5.24 18.57
N ALA A 842 -15.43 -4.54 19.70
CA ALA A 842 -14.75 -3.26 19.88
C ALA A 842 -13.22 -3.38 19.71
N ALA A 843 -12.63 -4.43 20.28
CA ALA A 843 -11.21 -4.74 20.09
C ALA A 843 -10.86 -4.98 18.62
N SER A 844 -11.75 -5.60 17.84
CA SER A 844 -11.61 -5.81 16.40
C SER A 844 -12.04 -4.61 15.54
N GLY A 845 -12.35 -3.46 16.14
CA GLY A 845 -12.68 -2.22 15.42
C GLY A 845 -14.15 -2.08 15.02
N ILE A 846 -15.05 -2.82 15.66
CA ILE A 846 -16.50 -2.79 15.43
C ILE A 846 -17.17 -2.32 16.72
N ASP A 847 -17.74 -1.11 16.69
CA ASP A 847 -18.59 -0.61 17.76
C ASP A 847 -20.05 -1.07 17.57
N GLU A 848 -20.93 -0.61 18.44
CA GLU A 848 -22.35 -0.98 18.41
C GLU A 848 -23.05 -0.55 17.12
N ASP A 849 -22.81 0.67 16.62
CA ASP A 849 -23.40 1.17 15.36
C ASP A 849 -23.01 0.29 14.18
N ILE A 850 -21.70 0.05 14.02
CA ILE A 850 -21.19 -0.77 12.93
C ILE A 850 -21.65 -2.22 13.07
N ALA A 851 -21.73 -2.77 14.29
CA ALA A 851 -22.26 -4.10 14.51
C ALA A 851 -23.72 -4.23 14.05
N GLN A 852 -24.58 -3.26 14.38
CA GLN A 852 -25.97 -3.24 13.92
C GLN A 852 -26.07 -3.17 12.39
N ARG A 853 -25.22 -2.35 11.76
CA ARG A 853 -25.15 -2.23 10.29
C ARG A 853 -24.65 -3.50 9.62
N ILE A 854 -23.64 -4.16 10.19
CA ILE A 854 -23.16 -5.48 9.76
C ILE A 854 -24.28 -6.51 9.85
N ALA A 855 -25.01 -6.56 10.97
CA ALA A 855 -26.12 -7.50 11.15
C ALA A 855 -27.23 -7.27 10.12
N LYS A 856 -27.55 -6.00 9.81
CA LYS A 856 -28.52 -5.62 8.78
C LYS A 856 -28.10 -6.06 7.38
N GLU A 857 -26.87 -5.75 6.98
CA GLU A 857 -26.33 -6.14 5.67
C GLU A 857 -26.23 -7.67 5.53
N PHE A 858 -25.84 -8.37 6.61
CA PHE A 858 -25.84 -9.83 6.64
C PHE A 858 -27.24 -10.42 6.52
N ALA A 859 -28.24 -9.84 7.18
CA ALA A 859 -29.63 -10.30 7.06
C ALA A 859 -30.19 -10.11 5.63
N GLN A 860 -29.71 -9.10 4.89
CA GLN A 860 -30.16 -8.80 3.52
C GLN A 860 -29.44 -9.64 2.46
N HIS A 861 -28.14 -9.85 2.62
CA HIS A 861 -27.28 -10.43 1.59
C HIS A 861 -26.72 -11.80 1.94
N GLY A 862 -26.57 -12.09 3.23
CA GLY A 862 -25.92 -13.27 3.75
C GLY A 862 -26.72 -14.56 3.56
N ASP A 863 -26.10 -15.68 3.92
CA ASP A 863 -26.68 -17.01 3.81
C ASP A 863 -26.11 -17.92 4.91
N ASN A 864 -26.85 -18.95 5.30
CA ASN A 864 -26.41 -19.97 6.26
C ASN A 864 -26.63 -21.36 5.66
N GLN A 865 -25.54 -22.01 5.27
CA GLN A 865 -25.55 -23.33 4.65
C GLN A 865 -24.99 -24.35 5.63
N ASP A 866 -25.88 -25.09 6.30
CA ASP A 866 -25.55 -26.15 7.27
C ASP A 866 -24.55 -25.71 8.36
N GLY A 867 -24.74 -24.51 8.90
CA GLY A 867 -23.85 -23.94 9.93
C GLY A 867 -22.68 -23.13 9.38
N VAL A 868 -22.52 -23.02 8.06
CA VAL A 868 -21.58 -22.09 7.43
C VAL A 868 -22.27 -20.77 7.13
N LEU A 869 -21.85 -19.72 7.84
CA LEU A 869 -22.28 -18.35 7.54
C LEU A 869 -21.49 -17.81 6.35
N LEU A 870 -22.18 -17.44 5.28
CA LEU A 870 -21.63 -16.78 4.10
C LEU A 870 -22.02 -15.31 4.15
N ALA A 871 -21.08 -14.41 4.43
CA ALA A 871 -21.37 -13.00 4.60
C ALA A 871 -21.82 -12.35 3.28
N LYS A 872 -21.31 -12.85 2.14
CA LYS A 872 -21.50 -12.27 0.80
C LYS A 872 -21.18 -10.77 0.79
N ALA A 873 -20.15 -10.38 1.56
CA ALA A 873 -19.83 -8.99 1.86
C ALA A 873 -19.54 -8.14 0.61
N ALA A 874 -19.16 -8.74 -0.53
CA ALA A 874 -19.01 -8.01 -1.78
C ALA A 874 -20.30 -7.30 -2.26
N GLY A 875 -21.47 -7.89 -1.95
CA GLY A 875 -22.78 -7.37 -2.32
C GLY A 875 -23.36 -6.33 -1.37
N TRP A 876 -22.70 -6.06 -0.24
CA TRP A 876 -23.21 -5.11 0.76
C TRP A 876 -23.24 -3.68 0.24
N SER A 877 -24.32 -2.98 0.54
CA SER A 877 -24.55 -1.60 0.10
C SER A 877 -23.76 -0.59 0.95
N ASP A 878 -23.64 -0.88 2.24
CA ASP A 878 -22.89 -0.10 3.20
C ASP A 878 -21.38 -0.37 3.11
N LYS A 879 -20.66 0.57 2.49
CA LYS A 879 -19.21 0.48 2.31
C LYS A 879 -18.45 0.44 3.64
N GLN A 880 -18.87 1.23 4.63
CA GLN A 880 -18.16 1.34 5.90
C GLN A 880 -18.35 0.07 6.75
N ALA A 881 -19.56 -0.49 6.79
CA ALA A 881 -19.82 -1.76 7.45
C ALA A 881 -19.05 -2.92 6.79
N ARG A 882 -19.01 -2.94 5.44
CA ARG A 882 -18.24 -3.92 4.67
C ARG A 882 -16.74 -3.81 4.94
N GLU A 883 -16.19 -2.60 4.97
CA GLU A 883 -14.78 -2.36 5.27
C GLU A 883 -14.44 -2.74 6.71
N ALA A 884 -15.25 -2.37 7.69
CA ALA A 884 -15.06 -2.75 9.09
C ALA A 884 -15.12 -4.26 9.30
N PHE A 885 -16.08 -4.94 8.67
CA PHE A 885 -16.16 -6.40 8.71
C PHE A 885 -14.92 -7.06 8.10
N ARG A 886 -14.49 -6.65 6.90
CA ARG A 886 -13.29 -7.20 6.24
C ARG A 886 -12.01 -6.90 7.03
N ALA A 887 -11.87 -5.69 7.55
CA ALA A 887 -10.74 -5.28 8.36
C ALA A 887 -10.65 -6.11 9.66
N ALA A 888 -11.79 -6.34 10.32
CA ALA A 888 -11.86 -7.21 11.49
C ALA A 888 -11.40 -8.64 11.16
N VAL A 889 -11.85 -9.20 10.04
CA VAL A 889 -11.42 -10.54 9.57
C VAL A 889 -9.91 -10.58 9.32
N VAL A 890 -9.36 -9.62 8.57
CA VAL A 890 -7.91 -9.56 8.25
C VAL A 890 -7.08 -9.44 9.53
N ARG A 891 -7.43 -8.50 10.40
CA ARG A 891 -6.74 -8.25 11.68
C ARG A 891 -6.72 -9.49 12.57
N ASP A 892 -7.87 -10.14 12.76
CA ASP A 892 -7.98 -11.31 13.63
C ASP A 892 -7.27 -12.54 13.05
N VAL A 893 -7.29 -12.72 11.72
CA VAL A 893 -6.51 -13.77 11.05
C VAL A 893 -5.01 -13.54 11.24
N ASP A 894 -4.53 -12.30 11.13
CA ASP A 894 -3.10 -11.97 11.33
C ASP A 894 -2.67 -12.00 12.80
N ARG A 895 -3.62 -11.87 13.73
CA ARG A 895 -3.42 -12.18 15.14
C ARG A 895 -3.26 -13.69 15.35
N ILE A 896 -4.14 -14.52 14.77
CA ILE A 896 -4.13 -15.98 14.92
C ILE A 896 -2.94 -16.63 14.20
N VAL A 897 -2.68 -16.26 12.94
CA VAL A 897 -1.55 -16.75 12.14
C VAL A 897 -0.49 -15.65 12.09
N VAL A 898 0.45 -15.68 13.05
CA VAL A 898 1.43 -14.60 13.23
C VAL A 898 2.21 -14.37 11.96
N THR A 899 2.06 -13.16 11.46
CA THR A 899 2.81 -12.59 10.35
C THR A 899 3.51 -11.35 10.89
N PRO A 900 4.85 -11.35 10.97
CA PRO A 900 5.58 -10.20 11.51
C PRO A 900 5.39 -8.94 10.66
N GLY A 901 5.12 -7.80 11.32
CA GLY A 901 4.81 -6.51 10.69
C GLY A 901 5.50 -5.35 11.41
N GLN A 902 4.72 -4.36 11.86
CA GLN A 902 5.23 -3.16 12.52
C GLN A 902 5.71 -3.37 13.97
N ASP A 903 5.41 -4.55 14.53
CA ASP A 903 5.80 -5.06 15.85
C ASP A 903 7.28 -5.50 15.94
N LYS A 904 8.09 -5.24 14.90
CA LYS A 904 9.54 -5.43 14.91
C LYS A 904 10.28 -4.18 15.42
N PRO A 905 11.37 -4.30 16.20
CA PRO A 905 12.26 -3.19 16.52
C PRO A 905 12.76 -2.46 15.27
N LEU A 906 12.81 -1.12 15.30
CA LEU A 906 13.23 -0.26 14.19
C LEU A 906 14.56 -0.70 13.54
N TRP A 907 15.56 -1.01 14.35
CA TRP A 907 16.89 -1.41 13.89
C TRP A 907 16.87 -2.69 13.04
N MET A 908 15.93 -3.62 13.25
CA MET A 908 15.81 -4.86 12.46
C MET A 908 15.36 -4.62 11.02
N SER A 909 14.92 -3.40 10.70
CA SER A 909 14.55 -3.01 9.33
C SER A 909 15.71 -2.40 8.54
N THR A 910 16.85 -2.14 9.18
CA THR A 910 18.11 -1.77 8.49
C THR A 910 18.70 -2.98 7.77
N GLU A 911 19.53 -2.81 6.74
CA GLU A 911 20.11 -3.97 6.01
C GLU A 911 20.94 -4.91 6.89
N LEU A 912 21.75 -4.34 7.79
CA LEU A 912 22.50 -5.13 8.77
C LEU A 912 21.56 -5.77 9.80
N GLY A 913 20.56 -5.02 10.28
CA GLY A 913 19.58 -5.50 11.23
C GLY A 913 18.70 -6.62 10.69
N LYS A 914 18.30 -6.59 9.41
CA LYS A 914 17.58 -7.70 8.77
C LYS A 914 18.44 -8.96 8.72
N THR A 915 19.75 -8.82 8.51
CA THR A 915 20.70 -9.94 8.49
C THR A 915 20.88 -10.56 9.88
N ILE A 916 21.04 -9.73 10.91
CA ILE A 916 21.18 -10.17 12.31
C ILE A 916 19.85 -10.73 12.85
N GLY A 917 18.75 -10.06 12.49
CA GLY A 917 17.41 -10.33 12.97
C GLY A 917 16.68 -11.47 12.26
N GLN A 918 17.28 -12.04 11.21
CA GLN A 918 16.63 -13.05 10.37
C GLN A 918 16.08 -14.21 11.22
N PHE A 919 14.80 -14.55 11.04
CA PHE A 919 14.01 -15.54 11.79
C PHE A 919 13.73 -15.22 13.27
N LYS A 920 14.39 -14.24 13.89
CA LYS A 920 14.10 -13.79 15.26
C LYS A 920 12.86 -12.91 15.32
N SER A 921 12.51 -12.27 14.19
CA SER A 921 11.35 -11.38 14.07
C SER A 921 10.02 -12.05 14.43
N PHE A 922 9.87 -13.34 14.16
CA PHE A 922 8.70 -14.12 14.56
C PHE A 922 8.51 -14.18 16.08
N GLY A 923 9.58 -14.42 16.86
CA GLY A 923 9.51 -14.50 18.32
C GLY A 923 9.08 -13.18 18.96
N LEU A 924 9.54 -12.07 18.39
CA LEU A 924 9.15 -10.72 18.83
C LEU A 924 7.67 -10.44 18.55
N SER A 925 7.20 -10.72 17.33
CA SER A 925 5.77 -10.60 17.01
C SER A 925 4.87 -11.51 17.85
N SER A 926 5.32 -12.75 18.10
CA SER A 926 4.58 -13.70 18.93
C SER A 926 4.42 -13.20 20.37
N MET A 927 5.43 -12.53 20.94
CA MET A 927 5.32 -11.95 22.28
C MET A 927 4.10 -11.04 22.41
N GLN A 928 3.83 -10.16 21.44
CA GLN A 928 2.64 -9.31 21.48
C GLN A 928 1.34 -10.04 21.15
N ARG A 929 1.34 -10.73 20.00
CA ARG A 929 0.13 -11.31 19.38
C ARG A 929 -0.34 -12.58 20.10
N VAL A 930 0.53 -13.23 20.86
CA VAL A 930 0.23 -14.45 21.63
C VAL A 930 0.34 -14.18 23.12
N THR A 931 1.55 -13.88 23.60
CA THR A 931 1.84 -13.92 25.04
C THR A 931 1.12 -12.79 25.76
N LEU A 932 1.29 -11.54 25.33
CA LEU A 932 0.64 -10.38 25.94
C LEU A 932 -0.88 -10.40 25.75
N THR A 933 -1.36 -10.79 24.56
CA THR A 933 -2.80 -10.89 24.29
C THR A 933 -3.46 -11.96 25.16
N GLY A 934 -2.84 -13.15 25.29
CA GLY A 934 -3.31 -14.21 26.17
C GLY A 934 -3.31 -13.79 27.64
N LEU A 935 -2.26 -13.06 28.06
CA LEU A 935 -2.18 -12.46 29.39
C LEU A 935 -3.25 -11.39 29.65
N GLN A 936 -3.77 -10.69 28.64
CA GLN A 936 -4.89 -9.76 28.80
C GLN A 936 -6.24 -10.50 28.85
N GLN A 937 -6.41 -11.58 28.06
CA GLN A 937 -7.70 -12.26 27.95
C GLN A 937 -8.04 -13.14 29.17
N ARG A 938 -7.07 -13.89 29.72
CA ARG A 938 -7.18 -14.69 30.96
C ARG A 938 -8.49 -15.48 31.11
N ASP A 939 -8.99 -16.07 30.03
CA ASP A 939 -10.21 -16.88 30.03
C ASP A 939 -9.92 -18.36 29.72
N ALA A 940 -10.94 -19.22 29.80
CA ALA A 940 -10.78 -20.65 29.52
C ALA A 940 -10.40 -20.95 28.08
N ALA A 941 -10.78 -20.09 27.12
CA ALA A 941 -10.34 -20.21 25.74
C ALA A 941 -8.81 -20.11 25.65
N VAL A 942 -8.21 -19.15 26.36
CA VAL A 942 -6.75 -19.03 26.46
C VAL A 942 -6.12 -20.27 27.09
N LEU A 943 -6.66 -20.75 28.23
CA LEU A 943 -6.13 -21.94 28.91
C LEU A 943 -6.16 -23.19 28.01
N ASN A 944 -7.31 -23.47 27.39
CA ASN A 944 -7.48 -24.58 26.46
C ASN A 944 -6.54 -24.46 25.26
N GLY A 945 -6.43 -23.26 24.70
CA GLY A 945 -5.51 -22.98 23.60
C GLY A 945 -4.04 -23.20 23.99
N ILE A 946 -3.63 -22.82 25.21
CA ILE A 946 -2.28 -23.08 25.74
C ILE A 946 -2.02 -24.58 25.84
N LEU A 947 -2.93 -25.34 26.46
CA LEU A 947 -2.79 -26.80 26.62
C LEU A 947 -2.69 -27.51 25.28
N VAL A 948 -3.57 -27.17 24.33
CA VAL A 948 -3.51 -27.73 22.97
C VAL A 948 -2.22 -27.32 22.26
N SER A 949 -1.77 -26.07 22.40
CA SER A 949 -0.52 -25.61 21.77
C SER A 949 0.70 -26.34 22.33
N LEU A 950 0.73 -26.64 23.63
CA LEU A 950 1.77 -27.46 24.26
C LEU A 950 1.73 -28.90 23.73
N ALA A 951 0.56 -29.52 23.66
CA ALA A 951 0.40 -30.87 23.11
C ALA A 951 0.85 -30.94 21.64
N LEU A 952 0.44 -29.98 20.81
CA LEU A 952 0.90 -29.86 19.43
C LEU A 952 2.41 -29.55 19.34
N GLY A 953 2.96 -28.83 20.32
CA GLY A 953 4.41 -28.61 20.46
C GLY A 953 5.17 -29.91 20.68
N ALA A 954 4.66 -30.80 21.54
CA ALA A 954 5.21 -32.14 21.74
C ALA A 954 5.11 -33.00 20.46
N VAL A 955 3.99 -32.93 19.73
CA VAL A 955 3.84 -33.60 18.43
C VAL A 955 4.85 -33.05 17.41
N SER A 956 5.09 -31.74 17.41
CA SER A 956 6.09 -31.10 16.55
C SER A 956 7.51 -31.58 16.88
N TYR A 957 7.84 -31.73 18.17
CA TYR A 957 9.10 -32.32 18.63
C TYR A 957 9.27 -33.73 18.09
N TRP A 958 8.28 -34.59 18.36
CA TRP A 958 8.26 -35.97 17.87
C TRP A 958 8.49 -36.04 16.35
N ALA A 959 7.66 -35.35 15.57
CA ALA A 959 7.72 -35.39 14.12
C ALA A 959 9.08 -34.88 13.58
N LYS A 960 9.64 -33.84 14.18
CA LYS A 960 10.96 -33.31 13.78
C LYS A 960 12.09 -34.27 14.08
N GLN A 961 12.04 -34.94 15.23
CA GLN A 961 13.05 -35.92 15.62
C GLN A 961 13.01 -37.13 14.68
N THR A 962 11.81 -37.63 14.38
CA THR A 962 11.59 -38.72 13.41
C THR A 962 12.04 -38.35 12.00
N ILE A 963 11.65 -37.18 11.47
CA ILE A 963 12.07 -36.72 10.13
C ILE A 963 13.60 -36.52 10.06
N SER A 964 14.23 -36.13 11.17
CA SER A 964 15.67 -35.92 11.24
C SER A 964 16.47 -37.21 11.48
N GLY A 965 15.80 -38.35 11.70
CA GLY A 965 16.45 -39.60 12.05
C GLY A 965 17.18 -39.56 13.40
N GLN A 966 16.77 -38.67 14.30
CA GLN A 966 17.38 -38.51 15.62
C GLN A 966 16.57 -39.32 16.67
N PRO A 967 17.19 -39.79 17.77
CA PRO A 967 16.47 -40.46 18.84
C PRO A 967 15.59 -39.48 19.62
N LEU A 968 14.45 -39.94 20.12
CA LEU A 968 13.62 -39.18 21.07
C LEU A 968 14.28 -39.22 22.46
N SER A 969 14.15 -38.16 23.24
CA SER A 969 14.60 -38.16 24.63
C SER A 969 13.67 -39.04 25.49
N ASP A 970 14.27 -39.78 26.41
CA ASP A 970 13.57 -40.58 27.41
C ASP A 970 13.18 -39.74 28.65
N ASN A 971 13.64 -38.49 28.75
CA ASN A 971 13.36 -37.59 29.88
C ASN A 971 12.02 -36.85 29.68
N PRO A 972 10.99 -37.04 30.54
CA PRO A 972 9.71 -36.32 30.43
C PRO A 972 9.84 -34.80 30.56
N TRP A 973 10.81 -34.31 31.32
CA TRP A 973 11.07 -32.86 31.41
C TRP A 973 11.57 -32.28 30.10
N GLN A 974 12.32 -33.06 29.33
CA GLN A 974 12.75 -32.64 27.99
C GLN A 974 11.54 -32.49 27.06
N TRP A 975 10.56 -33.40 27.12
CA TRP A 975 9.31 -33.25 26.38
C TRP A 975 8.54 -31.99 26.79
N GLY A 976 8.51 -31.65 28.08
CA GLY A 976 7.88 -30.42 28.57
C GLY A 976 8.56 -29.16 28.02
N VAL A 977 9.89 -29.09 28.07
CA VAL A 977 10.67 -27.95 27.54
C VAL A 977 10.55 -27.85 26.02
N GLU A 978 10.59 -28.97 25.31
CA GLU A 978 10.42 -29.02 23.85
C GLU A 978 9.00 -28.64 23.43
N ALA A 979 7.99 -29.10 24.16
CA ALA A 979 6.60 -28.70 23.97
C ALA A 979 6.44 -27.20 24.17
N PHE A 980 7.04 -26.65 25.23
CA PHE A 980 7.02 -25.22 25.50
C PHE A 980 7.69 -24.42 24.37
N ASP A 981 8.93 -24.76 23.97
CA ASP A 981 9.64 -24.07 22.87
C ASP A 981 8.86 -24.10 21.54
N ARG A 982 8.27 -25.24 21.23
CA ARG A 982 7.62 -25.47 19.92
C ARG A 982 6.17 -25.00 19.89
N SER A 983 5.52 -24.81 21.04
CA SER A 983 4.13 -24.36 21.14
C SER A 983 3.85 -22.98 20.51
N GLY A 984 4.89 -22.17 20.29
CA GLY A 984 4.76 -20.80 19.80
C GLY A 984 4.35 -19.78 20.87
N LEU A 985 4.09 -20.22 22.11
CA LEU A 985 3.64 -19.38 23.24
C LEU A 985 4.76 -18.52 23.86
N THR A 986 6.01 -18.85 23.56
CA THR A 986 7.18 -18.38 24.31
C THR A 986 7.70 -17.01 23.88
N GLY A 987 7.26 -16.50 22.73
CA GLY A 987 7.77 -15.25 22.18
C GLY A 987 9.30 -15.28 21.99
N TRP A 988 10.01 -14.32 22.58
CA TRP A 988 11.48 -14.26 22.55
C TRP A 988 12.16 -14.99 23.73
N LEU A 989 11.40 -15.50 24.71
CA LEU A 989 11.95 -16.06 25.95
C LEU A 989 12.91 -17.23 25.68
N MET A 990 12.53 -18.15 24.77
CA MET A 990 13.38 -19.29 24.43
C MET A 990 14.64 -18.91 23.64
N GLU A 991 14.63 -17.76 22.96
CA GLU A 991 15.84 -17.24 22.31
C GLU A 991 16.83 -16.70 23.36
N VAL A 992 16.34 -16.03 24.41
CA VAL A 992 17.17 -15.59 25.55
C VAL A 992 17.65 -16.79 26.37
N ASN A 993 16.80 -17.78 26.62
CA ASN A 993 17.20 -19.05 27.23
C ASN A 993 18.34 -19.70 26.44
N ASN A 994 18.18 -19.86 25.12
CA ASN A 994 19.22 -20.45 24.28
C ASN A 994 20.52 -19.62 24.29
N LEU A 995 20.42 -18.28 24.29
CA LEU A 995 21.59 -17.42 24.40
C LEU A 995 22.30 -17.59 25.75
N SER A 996 21.56 -17.62 26.86
CA SER A 996 22.13 -17.82 28.19
C SER A 996 22.75 -19.21 28.32
N GLU A 997 22.09 -20.26 27.83
CA GLU A 997 22.62 -21.63 27.83
C GLU A 997 23.95 -21.67 27.09
N LYS A 998 24.05 -21.00 25.93
CA LYS A 998 25.30 -20.99 25.16
C LYS A 998 26.40 -20.17 25.78
N ALA A 999 26.09 -18.97 26.27
CA ALA A 999 27.06 -18.11 26.92
C ALA A 999 27.62 -18.74 28.21
N THR A 1000 26.78 -19.49 28.92
CA THR A 1000 27.13 -20.10 30.21
C THR A 1000 27.49 -21.58 30.11
N ARG A 1001 27.54 -22.15 28.89
CA ARG A 1001 27.77 -23.58 28.63
C ARG A 1001 26.81 -24.50 29.40
N GLY A 1002 25.53 -24.14 29.39
CA GLY A 1002 24.42 -24.89 29.99
C GLY A 1002 24.21 -24.65 31.49
N ARG A 1003 24.99 -23.74 32.12
CA ARG A 1003 24.86 -23.43 33.55
C ARG A 1003 23.65 -22.56 33.88
N VAL A 1004 23.13 -21.83 32.91
CA VAL A 1004 21.94 -20.97 33.05
C VAL A 1004 20.98 -21.24 31.89
N GLY A 1005 19.80 -21.78 32.22
CA GLY A 1005 18.71 -22.03 31.27
C GLY A 1005 18.01 -23.37 31.51
N ALA A 1006 17.09 -23.74 30.61
CA ALA A 1006 16.31 -24.98 30.67
C ALA A 1006 17.17 -26.24 30.71
N SER A 1007 18.35 -26.23 30.08
CA SER A 1007 19.31 -27.34 30.12
C SER A 1007 19.80 -27.68 31.53
N LEU A 1008 19.73 -26.74 32.48
CA LEU A 1008 20.04 -27.01 33.89
C LEU A 1008 19.01 -27.96 34.52
N LEU A 1009 17.74 -27.85 34.11
CA LEU A 1009 16.63 -28.65 34.63
C LEU A 1009 16.54 -30.00 33.93
N THR A 1010 16.81 -30.05 32.63
CA THR A 1010 16.61 -31.28 31.82
C THR A 1010 17.88 -32.09 31.61
N GLY A 1011 19.06 -31.50 31.82
CA GLY A 1011 20.35 -32.09 31.46
C GLY A 1011 20.62 -32.13 29.95
N GLU A 1012 19.68 -31.67 29.13
CA GLU A 1012 19.70 -31.73 27.67
C GLU A 1012 19.44 -30.35 27.06
N GLN A 1013 20.08 -30.03 25.94
CA GLN A 1013 19.81 -28.79 25.23
C GLN A 1013 18.50 -28.90 24.42
N VAL A 1014 17.82 -27.77 24.25
CA VAL A 1014 16.65 -27.70 23.36
C VAL A 1014 17.06 -27.99 21.92
N SER A 1015 16.46 -29.01 21.32
CA SER A 1015 16.82 -29.59 20.02
C SER A 1015 16.79 -28.58 18.87
N ARG A 1016 15.89 -27.58 18.92
CA ARG A 1016 15.80 -26.50 17.93
C ARG A 1016 17.10 -25.68 17.84
N TYR A 1017 17.83 -25.55 18.95
CA TYR A 1017 19.00 -24.67 19.04
C TYR A 1017 20.33 -25.42 19.20
N ALA A 1018 20.31 -26.72 19.43
CA ALA A 1018 21.50 -27.53 19.69
C ALA A 1018 22.61 -27.37 18.62
N SER A 1019 22.26 -27.22 17.34
CA SER A 1019 23.24 -27.10 16.24
C SER A 1019 23.77 -25.68 15.97
N ARG A 1020 23.23 -24.64 16.63
CA ARG A 1020 23.66 -23.25 16.38
C ARG A 1020 24.88 -22.89 17.24
N ASN A 1021 25.98 -22.46 16.64
CA ASN A 1021 27.12 -21.92 17.39
C ASN A 1021 26.81 -20.54 18.03
N VAL A 1022 27.63 -20.09 19.00
CA VAL A 1022 27.43 -18.82 19.75
C VAL A 1022 27.35 -17.62 18.79
N THR A 1023 28.24 -17.58 17.79
CA THR A 1023 28.31 -16.49 16.81
C THR A 1023 27.04 -16.40 15.95
N SER A 1024 26.49 -17.52 15.49
CA SER A 1024 25.23 -17.54 14.74
C SER A 1024 23.99 -17.30 15.60
N ALA A 1025 24.05 -17.67 16.89
CA ALA A 1025 23.01 -17.33 17.85
C ALA A 1025 22.93 -15.81 18.09
N PHE A 1026 24.06 -15.09 18.06
CA PHE A 1026 24.12 -13.65 18.27
C PHE A 1026 23.91 -12.83 16.99
N LEU A 1027 24.63 -13.15 15.91
CA LEU A 1027 24.67 -12.37 14.66
C LEU A 1027 23.75 -12.89 13.56
N GLY A 1028 22.92 -13.89 13.85
CA GLY A 1028 22.05 -14.54 12.88
C GLY A 1028 22.77 -15.60 12.02
N PRO A 1029 22.04 -16.24 11.09
CA PRO A 1029 22.56 -17.38 10.32
C PRO A 1029 23.60 -17.02 9.24
N THR A 1030 23.71 -15.74 8.85
CA THR A 1030 24.56 -15.29 7.74
C THR A 1030 26.07 -15.41 8.02
N PRO A 1031 26.62 -14.92 9.15
CA PRO A 1031 28.05 -15.10 9.43
C PRO A 1031 28.45 -16.57 9.54
N GLY A 1032 27.57 -17.43 10.07
CA GLY A 1032 27.77 -18.88 10.10
C GLY A 1032 27.90 -19.45 8.69
N ALA A 1033 26.97 -19.10 7.78
CA ALA A 1033 27.02 -19.56 6.39
C ALA A 1033 28.32 -19.15 5.67
N ILE A 1034 28.80 -17.92 5.90
CA ILE A 1034 30.05 -17.43 5.31
C ILE A 1034 31.25 -18.19 5.88
N ALA A 1035 31.31 -18.36 7.22
CA ALA A 1035 32.37 -19.11 7.87
C ALA A 1035 32.41 -20.57 7.40
N ASP A 1036 31.24 -21.21 7.24
CA ASP A 1036 31.16 -22.58 6.74
C ASP A 1036 31.66 -22.66 5.28
N ILE A 1037 31.36 -21.69 4.41
CA ILE A 1037 31.88 -21.63 3.03
C ILE A 1037 33.40 -21.56 3.01
N PHE A 1038 34.00 -20.67 3.82
CA PHE A 1038 35.45 -20.55 3.91
C PHE A 1038 36.09 -21.80 4.50
N GLN A 1039 35.46 -22.42 5.51
CA GLN A 1039 35.95 -23.64 6.12
C GLN A 1039 35.98 -24.81 5.12
N VAL A 1040 34.90 -25.02 4.37
CA VAL A 1040 34.80 -26.08 3.35
C VAL A 1040 35.78 -25.83 2.21
N SER A 1041 35.89 -24.58 1.73
CA SER A 1041 36.82 -24.23 0.67
C SER A 1041 38.27 -24.46 1.12
N GLY A 1042 38.61 -23.98 2.31
CA GLY A 1042 39.93 -24.18 2.92
C GLY A 1042 40.29 -25.65 3.07
N SER A 1043 39.35 -26.50 3.52
CA SER A 1043 39.63 -27.92 3.70
C SER A 1043 39.76 -28.71 2.40
N ILE A 1044 39.08 -28.26 1.34
CA ILE A 1044 39.26 -28.83 -0.01
C ILE A 1044 40.65 -28.46 -0.55
N PHE A 1045 41.08 -27.21 -0.40
CA PHE A 1045 42.41 -26.77 -0.85
C PHE A 1045 43.55 -27.37 -0.02
N ALA A 1046 43.37 -27.53 1.29
CA ALA A 1046 44.35 -28.13 2.18
C ALA A 1046 44.37 -29.67 2.11
N GLY A 1047 43.40 -30.31 1.45
CA GLY A 1047 43.30 -31.76 1.32
C GLY A 1047 42.92 -32.50 2.62
N ASP A 1048 42.45 -31.80 3.65
CA ASP A 1048 42.07 -32.33 4.96
C ASP A 1048 40.55 -32.41 5.17
N THR A 1049 39.81 -32.57 4.07
CA THR A 1049 38.33 -32.61 4.09
C THR A 1049 37.81 -33.78 4.94
N THR A 1050 36.84 -33.48 5.82
CA THR A 1050 36.20 -34.47 6.70
C THR A 1050 34.74 -34.74 6.31
N LYS A 1051 34.12 -35.77 6.91
CA LYS A 1051 32.65 -35.97 6.81
C LYS A 1051 31.87 -34.78 7.38
N SER A 1052 32.40 -34.09 8.39
CA SER A 1052 31.81 -32.86 8.93
C SER A 1052 31.82 -31.72 7.90
N ASP A 1053 32.91 -31.56 7.16
CA ASP A 1053 33.01 -30.56 6.08
C ASP A 1053 32.08 -30.92 4.91
N LEU A 1054 31.95 -32.21 4.58
CA LEU A 1054 30.97 -32.68 3.59
C LEU A 1054 29.52 -32.38 4.03
N ARG A 1055 29.18 -32.59 5.30
CA ARG A 1055 27.88 -32.23 5.86
C ARG A 1055 27.60 -30.73 5.76
N LYS A 1056 28.58 -29.89 6.09
CA LYS A 1056 28.48 -28.44 5.94
C LYS A 1056 28.28 -28.03 4.49
N ALA A 1057 29.02 -28.63 3.56
CA ALA A 1057 28.86 -28.39 2.13
C ALA A 1057 27.44 -28.74 1.66
N ARG A 1058 26.90 -29.88 2.11
CA ARG A 1058 25.52 -30.27 1.84
C ARG A 1058 24.51 -29.30 2.45
N GLU A 1059 24.72 -28.83 3.67
CA GLU A 1059 23.82 -27.87 4.35
C GLU A 1059 23.74 -26.50 3.66
N MET A 1060 24.67 -26.18 2.77
CA MET A 1060 24.63 -25.00 1.90
C MET A 1060 23.76 -25.21 0.65
N ILE A 1061 23.46 -26.46 0.27
CA ILE A 1061 22.66 -26.76 -0.92
C ILE A 1061 21.23 -26.23 -0.69
N PRO A 1062 20.73 -25.34 -1.57
CA PRO A 1062 19.35 -24.87 -1.48
C PRO A 1062 18.36 -26.04 -1.46
N MET A 1063 17.28 -25.91 -0.68
CA MET A 1063 16.21 -26.90 -0.60
C MET A 1063 16.58 -28.28 -0.03
N GLN A 1064 17.82 -28.49 0.42
CA GLN A 1064 18.24 -29.77 1.00
C GLN A 1064 17.41 -30.18 2.23
N ASN A 1065 16.93 -29.20 3.00
CA ASN A 1065 16.15 -29.42 4.22
C ASN A 1065 14.64 -29.58 3.98
N LEU A 1066 14.21 -29.76 2.72
CA LEU A 1066 12.83 -30.16 2.42
C LEU A 1066 12.58 -31.54 3.04
N PHE A 1067 11.54 -31.66 3.87
CA PHE A 1067 11.31 -32.87 4.68
C PHE A 1067 11.22 -34.17 3.84
N TYR A 1068 10.78 -34.08 2.59
CA TYR A 1068 10.71 -35.22 1.65
C TYR A 1068 11.98 -35.46 0.83
N LEU A 1069 12.90 -34.49 0.72
CA LEU A 1069 14.20 -34.66 0.03
C LEU A 1069 15.35 -34.94 0.99
N ARG A 1070 15.24 -34.50 2.25
CA ARG A 1070 16.31 -34.56 3.24
C ARG A 1070 16.89 -35.95 3.42
N ARG A 1071 16.03 -36.98 3.40
CA ARG A 1071 16.47 -38.38 3.53
C ARG A 1071 17.36 -38.82 2.35
N LEU A 1072 17.04 -38.40 1.14
CA LEU A 1072 17.87 -38.65 -0.05
C LEU A 1072 19.22 -37.96 0.08
N PHE A 1073 19.25 -36.68 0.47
CA PHE A 1073 20.50 -35.95 0.69
C PHE A 1073 21.35 -36.55 1.82
N ASN A 1074 20.74 -37.06 2.89
CA ASN A 1074 21.47 -37.80 3.93
C ASN A 1074 22.15 -39.06 3.36
N MET A 1075 21.45 -39.85 2.53
CA MET A 1075 22.02 -41.05 1.92
C MET A 1075 23.17 -40.71 0.95
N VAL A 1076 23.03 -39.63 0.18
CA VAL A 1076 24.08 -39.17 -0.73
C VAL A 1076 25.30 -38.67 0.05
N GLU A 1077 25.11 -37.90 1.14
CA GLU A 1077 26.19 -37.46 2.03
C GLU A 1077 26.96 -38.65 2.60
N GLU A 1078 26.25 -39.61 3.20
CA GLU A 1078 26.84 -40.79 3.83
C GLU A 1078 27.56 -41.67 2.80
N GLY A 1079 26.94 -41.93 1.66
CA GLY A 1079 27.54 -42.67 0.56
C GLY A 1079 28.79 -41.99 0.00
N THR A 1080 28.76 -40.67 -0.20
CA THR A 1080 29.91 -39.89 -0.71
C THR A 1080 31.05 -39.86 0.31
N GLY A 1081 30.75 -39.65 1.59
CA GLY A 1081 31.75 -39.64 2.65
C GLY A 1081 32.44 -40.99 2.81
N ASN A 1082 31.68 -42.08 2.68
CA ASN A 1082 32.22 -43.44 2.73
C ASN A 1082 33.05 -43.78 1.48
N ALA A 1083 32.59 -43.41 0.28
CA ALA A 1083 33.30 -43.66 -0.97
C ALA A 1083 34.63 -42.90 -1.07
N LEU A 1084 34.68 -41.69 -0.51
CA LEU A 1084 35.89 -40.85 -0.47
C LEU A 1084 36.80 -41.17 0.72
N GLY A 1085 36.43 -42.11 1.60
CA GLY A 1085 37.21 -42.47 2.78
C GLY A 1085 37.46 -41.31 3.75
N LEU A 1086 36.53 -40.34 3.82
CA LEU A 1086 36.73 -39.14 4.62
C LEU A 1086 36.71 -39.48 6.12
N PRO A 1087 37.62 -38.91 6.93
CA PRO A 1087 37.60 -39.10 8.38
C PRO A 1087 36.43 -38.34 9.03
N ASP A 1088 35.95 -38.84 10.17
CA ASP A 1088 34.82 -38.23 10.90
C ASP A 1088 35.22 -36.87 11.53
N THR A 1089 36.48 -36.71 11.93
CA THR A 1089 37.05 -35.49 12.51
C THR A 1089 38.40 -35.16 11.88
N ARG A 1090 38.79 -33.87 11.89
CA ARG A 1090 40.15 -33.48 11.51
C ARG A 1090 41.14 -34.07 12.50
N LYS A 1091 42.27 -34.55 12.00
CA LYS A 1091 43.38 -35.03 12.83
C LYS A 1091 44.13 -33.88 13.48
#